data_AF-A0A1M6TRC3-F1
#
_entry.id   AF-A0A1M6TRC3-F1
#
_cell.length_a   1.000
_cell.length_b   1.000
_cell.length_c   1.000
_cell.angle_alpha   90.00
_cell.angle_beta   90.00
_cell.angle_gamma   90.00
#
_symmetry.space_group_name_H-M   'P 1'
#
loop_
_entity.id
_entity.type
_entity.pdbx_description
1 polymer ?
#
loop_
_entity_poly.entity_id
_entity_poly.type
_entity_poly.pdbx_seq_one_letter_code
_entity_poly.pdbx_strand_id
1 'polypeptide(L)'
;MSKFIRFSTKLTLSVFATLFLFSCSKDADLLSEYVITTDDTQFENALLINDSFYMAEGQTTILMDVLNNDNVSSNSNITIIETSSPINGFVTINDDNTLTYKIGDDTSPEETTPEETTPEETTPEETTPEETTPEETTPEETTPAPEEDTFTYTAEVVNEETGERTEEQATVTISVNDNGPVKAFPSAYGGGSNATGGRGKALAIINTLDRNKALTYFPAENGKDEYYEGGLFPAMQNENVGYIVFNISGNIELGVGGTQAQFGYDGMYGVNNKTIFGQSAPQGGITLTGGSFRLDGRHGDNENLIFRYLRSRPIYDKDGIKRNIDGIADDDSYTWAFLFYGGKNIMLSNCSASFSYDKLVGAYIDEIVVAEGNGINNLTIQNCLLADGHTNVAIGVNSNKPNNPENFVDNVSFNNNAIIGGNRTPNISYNGNAEVINNLIYDSPSKMMNTYYQLNLNHIGNWHGRPASNSTVSHAHQELGLNKYPVIFTEGNSYEGFNYYSNANSDNTSIWVDFYKRENKLSDSFFTNSKHAHNNIPNQLTPNTAQQTYNEMIVDRNIGANKFLDNSGEVQVFLDSNDSKLLDIVANRTEKTWHQVSEWILPNIPSNSRPNSYDSDNDGMADAWEIRTFGNLNQSYKGDFDGDGYENIEEYMNQVDSK
;
A
#
# COMPACT_ATOMS: atom_id res chain seq x y z
N MET A 1 51.46 -66.39 -35.99
CA MET A 1 52.55 -65.92 -35.11
C MET A 1 52.00 -64.81 -34.25
N SER A 2 51.68 -65.14 -33.01
CA SER A 2 52.44 -64.67 -31.83
C SER A 2 51.85 -63.33 -31.36
N LYS A 3 51.08 -63.29 -30.25
CA LYS A 3 51.58 -63.18 -28.87
C LYS A 3 52.66 -62.10 -28.75
N PHE A 4 52.53 -61.27 -27.72
CA PHE A 4 53.15 -59.94 -27.53
C PHE A 4 52.31 -58.87 -28.26
N ILE A 5 51.40 -58.13 -27.64
CA ILE A 5 51.56 -57.34 -26.42
C ILE A 5 50.20 -57.31 -25.67
N ARG A 6 50.04 -58.20 -24.68
CA ARG A 6 49.14 -58.00 -23.54
C ARG A 6 50.01 -57.44 -22.43
N PHE A 7 50.26 -56.13 -22.41
CA PHE A 7 50.84 -55.44 -21.24
C PHE A 7 50.74 -53.92 -21.39
N SER A 8 49.53 -53.38 -21.58
CA SER A 8 49.32 -51.92 -21.51
C SER A 8 47.86 -51.49 -21.27
N THR A 9 47.00 -52.40 -20.82
CA THR A 9 45.56 -52.11 -20.58
C THR A 9 45.14 -52.31 -19.11
N LYS A 10 46.10 -52.34 -18.18
CA LYS A 10 45.84 -52.40 -16.72
C LYS A 10 46.74 -51.48 -15.89
N LEU A 11 47.26 -50.40 -16.50
CA LEU A 11 47.97 -49.33 -15.80
C LEU A 11 47.55 -47.94 -16.32
N THR A 12 46.27 -47.79 -16.64
CA THR A 12 45.64 -46.48 -16.95
C THR A 12 44.21 -46.43 -16.42
N LEU A 13 43.90 -47.27 -15.43
CA LEU A 13 42.64 -47.28 -14.68
C LEU A 13 42.88 -47.19 -13.15
N SER A 14 44.08 -46.77 -12.75
CA SER A 14 44.44 -46.54 -11.33
C SER A 14 45.27 -45.27 -11.12
N VAL A 15 45.22 -44.34 -12.09
CA VAL A 15 45.80 -42.97 -11.99
C VAL A 15 44.73 -41.89 -12.26
N PHE A 16 43.46 -42.29 -12.48
CA PHE A 16 42.32 -41.37 -12.60
C PHE A 16 41.30 -41.52 -11.47
N ALA A 17 41.68 -42.19 -10.37
CA ALA A 17 40.83 -42.42 -9.20
C ALA A 17 41.53 -42.07 -7.86
N THR A 18 42.54 -41.17 -7.91
CA THR A 18 43.29 -40.73 -6.72
C THR A 18 43.61 -39.23 -6.76
N LEU A 19 42.71 -38.43 -7.34
CA LEU A 19 42.73 -36.95 -7.27
C LEU A 19 41.35 -36.34 -6.96
N PHE A 20 40.42 -37.12 -6.39
CA PHE A 20 39.09 -36.64 -5.98
C PHE A 20 38.69 -37.11 -4.56
N LEU A 21 39.65 -37.16 -3.63
CA LEU A 21 39.37 -37.40 -2.21
C LEU A 21 40.22 -36.51 -1.30
N PHE A 22 40.28 -35.21 -1.62
CA PHE A 22 40.56 -34.13 -0.69
C PHE A 22 39.89 -32.86 -1.20
N SER A 23 38.58 -32.72 -0.94
CA SER A 23 37.94 -31.41 -0.73
C SER A 23 36.54 -31.67 -0.18
N CYS A 24 36.44 -31.86 1.12
CA CYS A 24 35.24 -31.47 1.85
C CYS A 24 35.55 -30.12 2.50
N SER A 25 34.55 -29.26 2.45
CA SER A 25 34.40 -27.96 3.12
C SER A 25 34.96 -26.74 2.39
N LYS A 26 34.06 -25.74 2.29
CA LYS A 26 34.22 -24.34 1.90
C LYS A 26 34.05 -24.01 0.41
N ASP A 27 32.80 -23.92 -0.01
CA ASP A 27 32.33 -23.05 -1.10
C ASP A 27 30.92 -22.55 -0.73
N ALA A 28 30.85 -21.86 0.42
CA ALA A 28 29.69 -21.11 0.87
C ALA A 28 30.14 -19.76 1.47
N ASP A 29 31.17 -19.14 0.87
CA ASP A 29 31.70 -17.81 1.23
C ASP A 29 32.37 -17.20 -0.01
N LEU A 30 31.58 -16.79 -1.01
CA LEU A 30 32.06 -15.98 -2.14
C LEU A 30 31.02 -14.91 -2.53
N LEU A 31 30.43 -14.25 -1.53
CA LEU A 31 29.66 -13.01 -1.69
C LEU A 31 30.07 -11.90 -0.71
N SER A 32 31.27 -11.98 -0.14
CA SER A 32 31.79 -10.96 0.77
C SER A 32 33.25 -10.66 0.45
N GLU A 33 33.51 -10.02 -0.69
CA GLU A 33 34.71 -9.20 -0.92
C GLU A 33 34.62 -8.57 -2.33
N TYR A 34 33.81 -7.53 -2.44
CA TYR A 34 34.07 -6.46 -3.41
C TYR A 34 34.26 -5.18 -2.59
N VAL A 35 35.48 -5.01 -2.07
CA VAL A 35 35.90 -3.80 -1.36
C VAL A 35 36.21 -2.72 -2.40
N ILE A 36 35.34 -1.71 -2.40
CA ILE A 36 35.65 -0.27 -2.37
C ILE A 36 36.80 0.15 -3.30
N THR A 37 36.43 0.53 -4.53
CA THR A 37 37.17 1.58 -5.23
C THR A 37 36.61 2.92 -4.79
N THR A 38 37.41 3.64 -4.02
CA THR A 38 37.23 5.01 -3.54
C THR A 38 36.83 5.98 -4.66
N ASP A 39 35.58 6.42 -4.62
CA ASP A 39 35.14 7.81 -4.80
C ASP A 39 33.70 7.91 -4.26
N ASP A 40 33.54 7.59 -2.97
CA ASP A 40 32.31 7.84 -2.23
C ASP A 40 32.32 9.29 -1.74
N THR A 41 31.51 10.13 -2.37
CA THR A 41 30.82 11.18 -1.61
C THR A 41 29.87 10.46 -0.67
N GLN A 42 30.33 10.21 0.55
CA GLN A 42 29.53 9.69 1.65
C GLN A 42 28.27 10.55 1.82
N PHE A 43 27.11 10.02 1.42
CA PHE A 43 25.90 10.28 2.17
C PHE A 43 26.00 9.37 3.39
N GLU A 44 26.36 9.92 4.54
CA GLU A 44 26.13 9.22 5.81
C GLU A 44 24.60 9.02 5.92
N ASN A 45 24.16 7.76 5.95
CA ASN A 45 22.82 7.46 6.41
C ASN A 45 22.81 7.75 7.91
N ALA A 46 22.09 8.78 8.34
CA ALA A 46 21.88 9.03 9.77
C ALA A 46 21.25 7.77 10.42
N LEU A 47 21.71 7.39 11.62
CA LEU A 47 21.11 6.28 12.37
C LEU A 47 19.74 6.69 12.92
N LEU A 48 19.64 7.93 13.40
CA LEU A 48 18.39 8.52 13.87
C LEU A 48 17.69 9.31 12.77
N ILE A 49 16.37 9.18 12.69
CA ILE A 49 15.47 9.87 11.76
C ILE A 49 14.68 10.91 12.54
N ASN A 50 14.38 12.05 11.90
CA ASN A 50 13.52 13.05 12.52
C ASN A 50 12.08 12.55 12.60
N ASP A 51 11.46 12.76 13.75
CA ASP A 51 10.12 12.30 14.06
C ASP A 51 9.07 13.40 13.96
N SER A 52 7.84 12.99 13.76
CA SER A 52 6.68 13.87 13.80
C SER A 52 5.53 13.17 14.52
N PHE A 53 4.99 13.83 15.53
CA PHE A 53 3.83 13.37 16.29
C PHE A 53 2.72 14.41 16.24
N TYR A 54 1.50 13.97 16.40
CA TYR A 54 0.31 14.80 16.33
C TYR A 54 -0.44 14.73 17.64
N MET A 55 -0.97 15.86 18.08
CA MET A 55 -1.87 15.93 19.22
C MET A 55 -3.25 16.38 18.76
N ALA A 56 -4.27 15.59 19.10
CA ALA A 56 -5.66 15.92 18.84
C ALA A 56 -6.07 17.26 19.49
N GLU A 57 -7.10 17.89 18.93
CA GLU A 57 -7.64 19.13 19.51
C GLU A 57 -8.09 18.91 20.96
N GLY A 58 -7.47 19.64 21.89
CA GLY A 58 -7.73 19.50 23.32
C GLY A 58 -6.93 18.40 24.03
N GLN A 59 -6.11 17.61 23.30
CA GLN A 59 -5.10 16.74 23.91
C GLN A 59 -4.00 17.60 24.52
N THR A 60 -3.56 17.24 25.73
CA THR A 60 -2.52 17.99 26.46
C THR A 60 -1.28 17.16 26.75
N THR A 61 -1.28 15.87 26.39
CA THR A 61 -0.16 14.94 26.59
C THR A 61 -0.14 13.88 25.48
N ILE A 62 1.05 13.51 25.00
CA ILE A 62 1.26 12.42 24.03
C ILE A 62 2.47 11.57 24.43
N LEU A 63 2.35 10.25 24.23
CA LEU A 63 3.45 9.28 24.34
C LEU A 63 4.05 9.04 22.95
N MET A 64 5.36 9.05 22.84
CA MET A 64 6.10 9.08 21.59
C MET A 64 7.19 8.01 21.59
N ASP A 65 7.10 7.06 20.67
CA ASP A 65 8.18 6.09 20.40
C ASP A 65 9.04 6.60 19.23
N VAL A 66 10.06 7.38 19.57
CA VAL A 66 10.92 8.08 18.60
C VAL A 66 11.97 7.18 17.95
N LEU A 67 12.13 5.95 18.42
CA LEU A 67 13.16 5.04 17.90
C LEU A 67 12.59 4.01 16.92
N ASN A 68 11.27 3.96 16.75
CA ASN A 68 10.60 2.91 15.97
C ASN A 68 10.90 3.00 14.46
N ASN A 69 11.23 4.19 13.94
CA ASN A 69 11.58 4.42 12.54
C ASN A 69 13.10 4.49 12.28
N ASP A 70 13.94 4.34 13.31
CA ASP A 70 15.38 4.52 13.21
C ASP A 70 16.10 3.31 12.62
N ASN A 71 17.24 3.57 11.98
CA ASN A 71 18.01 2.54 11.27
C ASN A 71 19.11 1.95 12.17
N VAL A 72 18.70 1.43 13.33
CA VAL A 72 19.61 0.84 14.32
C VAL A 72 19.86 -0.64 14.00
N SER A 73 21.13 -1.05 13.92
CA SER A 73 21.49 -2.43 13.63
C SER A 73 21.03 -3.40 14.73
N SER A 74 20.69 -4.64 14.37
CA SER A 74 20.24 -5.68 15.33
C SER A 74 21.27 -6.05 16.41
N ASN A 75 22.53 -5.64 16.26
CA ASN A 75 23.63 -5.92 17.20
C ASN A 75 24.05 -4.65 17.99
N SER A 76 23.17 -3.64 18.03
CA SER A 76 23.38 -2.40 18.78
C SER A 76 22.29 -2.23 19.83
N ASN A 77 22.66 -1.75 21.02
CA ASN A 77 21.70 -1.21 21.99
C ASN A 77 21.61 0.30 21.83
N ILE A 78 20.39 0.83 21.83
CA ILE A 78 20.12 2.27 21.77
C ILE A 78 19.42 2.73 23.04
N THR A 79 19.78 3.90 23.55
CA THR A 79 19.14 4.50 24.74
C THR A 79 19.07 6.01 24.57
N ILE A 80 17.90 6.60 24.79
CA ILE A 80 17.71 8.05 24.80
C ILE A 80 18.29 8.59 26.10
N ILE A 81 19.23 9.52 25.99
CA ILE A 81 19.99 10.05 27.13
C ILE A 81 19.68 11.51 27.44
N GLU A 82 19.18 12.27 26.47
CA GLU A 82 18.91 13.69 26.63
C GLU A 82 17.80 14.16 25.68
N THR A 83 17.05 15.19 26.10
CA THR A 83 16.12 15.94 25.26
C THR A 83 16.30 17.43 25.46
N SER A 84 16.19 18.24 24.39
CA SER A 84 16.05 19.69 24.53
C SER A 84 14.65 20.06 25.01
N SER A 85 14.50 21.25 25.61
CA SER A 85 13.17 21.76 25.97
C SER A 85 12.44 22.28 24.73
N PRO A 86 11.20 21.84 24.48
CA PRO A 86 10.33 22.49 23.51
C PRO A 86 9.88 23.88 24.00
N ILE A 87 9.26 24.66 23.12
CA ILE A 87 8.84 26.04 23.42
C ILE A 87 7.53 26.08 24.22
N ASN A 88 6.61 25.13 23.97
CA ASN A 88 5.22 25.19 24.42
C ASN A 88 4.85 24.06 25.40
N GLY A 89 5.83 23.25 25.78
CA GLY A 89 5.65 22.13 26.69
C GLY A 89 6.95 21.65 27.28
N PHE A 90 6.91 20.46 27.88
CA PHE A 90 8.09 19.77 28.37
C PHE A 90 8.04 18.29 27.97
N VAL A 91 9.22 17.66 27.91
CA VAL A 91 9.41 16.26 27.53
C VAL A 91 10.03 15.50 28.69
N THR A 92 9.55 14.28 28.92
CA THR A 92 10.11 13.32 29.89
C THR A 92 10.58 12.08 29.15
N ILE A 93 11.79 11.61 29.45
CA ILE A 93 12.29 10.29 29.01
C ILE A 93 11.71 9.23 29.96
N ASN A 94 11.00 8.24 29.41
CA ASN A 94 10.38 7.17 30.17
C ASN A 94 11.35 5.99 30.38
N ASP A 95 11.08 5.13 31.39
CA ASP A 95 11.92 3.97 31.73
C ASP A 95 11.99 2.91 30.60
N ASP A 96 11.00 2.89 29.70
CA ASP A 96 10.91 1.99 28.55
C ASP A 96 11.55 2.57 27.27
N ASN A 97 12.31 3.66 27.40
CA ASN A 97 13.02 4.34 26.32
C ASN A 97 12.12 5.06 25.30
N THR A 98 10.87 5.36 25.68
CA THR A 98 9.97 6.27 24.96
C THR A 98 10.02 7.69 25.54
N LEU A 99 9.37 8.65 24.88
CA LEU A 99 9.26 10.04 25.34
C LEU A 99 7.80 10.42 25.62
N THR A 100 7.56 11.22 26.65
CA THR A 100 6.24 11.83 26.92
C THR A 100 6.33 13.34 26.77
N TYR A 101 5.55 13.94 25.87
CA TYR A 101 5.39 15.40 25.77
C TYR A 101 4.11 15.86 26.45
N LYS A 102 4.16 16.98 27.16
CA LYS A 102 3.00 17.63 27.79
C LYS A 102 3.02 19.14 27.57
N ILE A 103 1.86 19.71 27.22
CA ILE A 103 1.67 21.15 27.01
C ILE A 103 1.73 21.91 28.35
N GLY A 104 2.41 23.06 28.35
CA GLY A 104 2.53 23.95 29.50
C GLY A 104 3.84 23.79 30.30
N ASP A 105 3.97 24.55 31.39
CA ASP A 105 5.18 24.54 32.22
C ASP A 105 5.18 23.36 33.22
N ASP A 106 6.37 22.80 33.47
CA ASP A 106 6.60 21.78 34.50
C ASP A 106 6.32 22.35 35.90
N THR A 107 5.07 22.21 36.34
CA THR A 107 4.64 22.52 37.69
C THR A 107 4.47 21.22 38.46
N SER A 108 5.58 20.67 38.94
CA SER A 108 5.55 19.75 40.09
C SER A 108 4.80 20.44 41.24
N PRO A 109 3.77 19.81 41.87
CA PRO A 109 3.16 20.37 43.05
C PRO A 109 4.21 20.42 44.17
N GLU A 110 4.43 21.59 44.77
CA GLU A 110 5.09 21.66 46.08
C GLU A 110 4.29 20.80 47.07
N GLU A 111 4.96 19.84 47.72
CA GLU A 111 4.41 19.10 48.85
C GLU A 111 3.93 20.09 49.94
N THR A 112 2.63 20.32 49.99
CA THR A 112 2.01 20.93 51.18
C THR A 112 1.77 19.84 52.20
N THR A 113 2.70 19.77 53.17
CA THR A 113 2.56 19.03 54.42
C THR A 113 1.18 19.29 55.05
N PRO A 114 0.36 18.27 55.37
CA PRO A 114 -0.91 18.50 56.04
C PRO A 114 -0.69 18.77 57.53
N GLU A 115 -1.06 19.96 58.01
CA GLU A 115 -1.29 20.17 59.45
C GLU A 115 -2.62 19.53 59.86
N GLU A 116 -2.56 18.64 60.86
CA GLU A 116 -3.72 18.10 61.57
C GLU A 116 -4.55 19.24 62.16
N THR A 117 -5.85 19.28 61.85
CA THR A 117 -6.83 19.92 62.72
C THR A 117 -8.01 18.98 63.01
N THR A 118 -8.18 18.72 64.30
CA THR A 118 -9.26 18.00 64.97
C THR A 118 -10.65 18.59 64.65
N PRO A 119 -11.72 17.79 64.54
CA PRO A 119 -13.05 18.30 64.25
C PRO A 119 -13.79 18.72 65.52
N GLU A 120 -14.37 19.94 65.53
CA GLU A 120 -15.46 20.30 66.44
C GLU A 120 -16.78 20.39 65.66
N GLU A 121 -17.80 19.71 66.20
CA GLU A 121 -19.20 19.85 65.81
C GLU A 121 -19.71 21.27 66.10
N THR A 122 -20.47 21.89 65.19
CA THR A 122 -21.67 22.65 65.56
C THR A 122 -22.71 22.68 64.43
N THR A 123 -23.97 22.73 64.89
CA THR A 123 -25.32 22.75 64.26
C THR A 123 -25.56 23.74 63.10
N PRO A 124 -26.59 23.52 62.25
CA PRO A 124 -26.89 24.37 61.10
C PRO A 124 -27.83 25.53 61.45
N GLU A 125 -27.52 26.74 60.99
CA GLU A 125 -28.48 27.83 60.88
C GLU A 125 -28.73 28.20 59.41
N GLU A 126 -30.01 28.32 59.06
CA GLU A 126 -30.50 28.92 57.82
C GLU A 126 -30.22 30.42 57.80
N THR A 127 -29.66 30.94 56.70
CA THR A 127 -29.93 32.30 56.24
C THR A 127 -29.96 32.41 54.71
N THR A 128 -30.87 33.28 54.29
CA THR A 128 -31.40 33.68 52.98
C THR A 128 -30.34 34.16 51.96
N PRO A 129 -30.52 33.99 50.64
CA PRO A 129 -29.56 34.43 49.62
C PRO A 129 -29.66 35.95 49.37
N GLU A 130 -28.51 36.64 49.40
CA GLU A 130 -28.36 37.99 48.82
C GLU A 130 -27.94 37.89 47.35
N GLU A 131 -28.67 38.61 46.49
CA GLU A 131 -28.31 38.90 45.10
C GLU A 131 -27.02 39.72 45.05
N THR A 132 -25.99 39.18 44.39
CA THR A 132 -24.85 39.97 43.91
C THR A 132 -24.87 40.01 42.38
N THR A 133 -24.99 41.24 41.86
CA THR A 133 -24.88 41.67 40.48
C THR A 133 -23.60 41.12 39.81
N PRO A 134 -23.62 40.69 38.54
CA PRO A 134 -22.40 40.20 37.87
C PRO A 134 -21.42 41.34 37.60
N GLU A 135 -20.17 41.18 38.02
CA GLU A 135 -19.05 41.94 37.44
C GLU A 135 -18.80 41.46 36.02
N GLU A 136 -18.79 42.42 35.10
CA GLU A 136 -18.46 42.26 33.69
C GLU A 136 -16.96 41.94 33.58
N THR A 137 -16.62 40.65 33.50
CA THR A 137 -15.28 40.21 33.14
C THR A 137 -15.10 40.38 31.64
N THR A 138 -14.14 41.23 31.29
CA THR A 138 -13.63 41.37 29.92
C THR A 138 -13.04 40.02 29.50
N PRO A 139 -13.30 39.49 28.28
CA PRO A 139 -12.71 38.23 27.86
C PRO A 139 -11.19 38.36 27.88
N GLU A 140 -10.51 37.48 28.61
CA GLU A 140 -9.09 37.25 28.36
C GLU A 140 -8.95 36.81 26.91
N GLU A 141 -8.13 37.57 26.19
CA GLU A 141 -7.68 37.28 24.84
C GLU A 141 -6.94 35.94 24.91
N THR A 142 -7.61 34.84 24.54
CA THR A 142 -6.96 33.55 24.35
C THR A 142 -5.93 33.74 23.25
N THR A 143 -4.67 33.82 23.67
CA THR A 143 -3.55 33.66 22.75
C THR A 143 -3.71 32.26 22.16
N PRO A 144 -3.79 32.08 20.83
CA PRO A 144 -3.95 30.75 20.25
C PRO A 144 -2.79 29.88 20.71
N ALA A 145 -3.10 28.64 21.11
CA ALA A 145 -2.08 27.62 21.31
C ALA A 145 -1.27 27.53 20.00
N PRO A 146 0.07 27.56 20.06
CA PRO A 146 0.89 27.50 18.87
C PRO A 146 0.66 26.17 18.12
N GLU A 147 0.51 26.27 16.80
CA GLU A 147 0.15 25.18 15.88
C GLU A 147 1.22 24.07 15.82
N GLU A 148 2.47 24.37 16.20
CA GLU A 148 3.60 23.42 16.23
C GLU A 148 4.58 23.71 17.39
N ASP A 149 5.23 22.66 17.88
CA ASP A 149 6.31 22.68 18.85
C ASP A 149 7.43 21.71 18.40
N THR A 150 8.68 22.02 18.74
CA THR A 150 9.83 21.20 18.29
C THR A 150 10.84 21.04 19.41
N PHE A 151 11.43 19.86 19.48
CA PHE A 151 12.56 19.59 20.35
C PHE A 151 13.50 18.56 19.70
N THR A 152 14.64 18.30 20.30
CA THR A 152 15.60 17.28 19.85
C THR A 152 15.80 16.25 20.94
N TYR A 153 16.05 15.00 20.56
CA TYR A 153 16.54 13.98 21.49
C TYR A 153 17.91 13.49 21.03
N THR A 154 18.74 13.12 22.00
CA THR A 154 20.05 12.51 21.79
C THR A 154 20.00 11.07 22.28
N ALA A 155 20.42 10.12 21.44
CA ALA A 155 20.51 8.72 21.81
C ALA A 155 21.96 8.23 21.77
N GLU A 156 22.36 7.43 22.77
CA GLU A 156 23.61 6.68 22.77
C GLU A 156 23.35 5.32 22.10
N VAL A 157 24.13 5.02 21.05
CA VAL A 157 24.17 3.72 20.38
C VAL A 157 25.45 3.00 20.79
N VAL A 158 25.30 1.79 21.34
CA VAL A 158 26.40 0.93 21.75
C VAL A 158 26.45 -0.30 20.87
N ASN A 159 27.53 -0.47 20.11
CA ASN A 159 27.77 -1.69 19.35
C ASN A 159 28.17 -2.82 20.33
N GLU A 160 27.39 -3.89 20.40
CA GLU A 160 27.64 -4.97 21.36
C GLU A 160 28.90 -5.79 21.06
N GLU A 161 29.33 -5.84 19.79
CA GLU A 161 30.50 -6.62 19.38
C GLU A 161 31.82 -5.86 19.61
N THR A 162 31.82 -4.55 19.38
CA THR A 162 33.04 -3.72 19.46
C THR A 162 33.13 -2.90 20.75
N GLY A 163 32.00 -2.67 21.44
CA GLY A 163 31.90 -1.79 22.59
C GLY A 163 32.02 -0.29 22.23
N GLU A 164 31.98 0.04 20.94
CA GLU A 164 32.01 1.42 20.46
C GLU A 164 30.70 2.15 20.79
N ARG A 165 30.82 3.42 21.16
CA ARG A 165 29.71 4.29 21.57
C ARG A 165 29.63 5.49 20.64
N THR A 166 28.45 5.75 20.11
CA THR A 166 28.17 6.94 19.29
C THR A 166 26.92 7.63 19.82
N GLU A 167 26.95 8.96 19.87
CA GLU A 167 25.79 9.78 20.19
C GLU A 167 25.28 10.41 18.90
N GLU A 168 23.99 10.24 18.63
CA GLU A 168 23.31 10.90 17.52
C GLU A 168 22.12 11.70 18.04
N GLN A 169 21.71 12.70 17.28
CA GLN A 169 20.62 13.59 17.62
C GLN A 169 19.62 13.65 16.47
N ALA A 170 18.33 13.57 16.79
CA ALA A 170 17.22 13.77 15.88
C ALA A 170 16.26 14.83 16.41
N THR A 171 15.47 15.42 15.51
CA THR A 171 14.45 16.43 15.82
C THR A 171 13.08 15.78 15.85
N VAL A 172 12.30 16.10 16.87
CA VAL A 172 10.88 15.75 17.01
C VAL A 172 10.05 17.01 16.78
N THR A 173 9.05 16.90 15.90
CA THR A 173 8.04 17.94 15.67
C THR A 173 6.69 17.48 16.21
N ILE A 174 6.00 18.32 16.96
CA ILE A 174 4.69 18.08 17.55
C ILE A 174 3.72 19.15 17.03
N SER A 175 2.60 18.74 16.44
CA SER A 175 1.63 19.70 15.87
C SER A 175 0.26 19.58 16.55
N VAL A 176 -0.38 20.72 16.84
CA VAL A 176 -1.74 20.84 17.43
C VAL A 176 -2.66 21.53 16.42
N ASN A 177 -3.30 20.75 15.52
CA ASN A 177 -4.12 21.17 14.35
C ASN A 177 -3.43 22.19 13.39
N ASP A 178 -3.31 22.04 12.09
CA ASP A 178 -4.02 21.34 11.02
C ASP A 178 -2.97 20.62 10.17
N ASN A 179 -2.52 19.45 10.62
CA ASN A 179 -1.78 18.57 9.71
C ASN A 179 -2.77 18.23 8.59
N GLY A 180 -2.37 18.49 7.35
CA GLY A 180 -3.17 18.12 6.20
C GLY A 180 -3.69 16.68 6.29
N PRO A 181 -4.64 16.30 5.41
CA PRO A 181 -5.55 15.18 5.64
C PRO A 181 -4.84 13.90 6.14
N VAL A 182 -5.33 13.33 7.25
CA VAL A 182 -4.92 11.99 7.73
C VAL A 182 -4.93 11.03 6.54
N LYS A 183 -3.83 10.31 6.33
CA LYS A 183 -3.72 9.37 5.21
C LYS A 183 -4.82 8.31 5.29
N ALA A 184 -5.05 7.64 4.17
CA ALA A 184 -5.95 6.50 4.06
C ALA A 184 -5.51 5.34 4.97
N PHE A 185 -4.20 5.20 5.14
CA PHE A 185 -3.48 4.32 6.06
C PHE A 185 -1.99 4.76 6.06
N PRO A 186 -1.17 4.38 7.06
CA PRO A 186 0.18 4.94 7.24
C PRO A 186 1.07 4.87 5.98
N SER A 187 1.02 3.73 5.28
CA SER A 187 1.79 3.49 4.05
C SER A 187 1.06 3.88 2.76
N ALA A 188 0.03 4.74 2.82
CA ALA A 188 -0.67 5.23 1.63
C ALA A 188 0.09 6.40 0.98
N TYR A 189 0.33 6.31 -0.33
CA TYR A 189 1.06 7.34 -1.08
C TYR A 189 0.29 7.78 -2.34
N GLY A 190 0.62 8.97 -2.83
CA GLY A 190 0.15 9.45 -4.13
C GLY A 190 -1.29 9.96 -4.15
N GLY A 191 -1.86 10.07 -5.35
CA GLY A 191 -3.12 10.78 -5.60
C GLY A 191 -4.26 10.43 -4.64
N GLY A 192 -4.49 9.13 -4.39
CA GLY A 192 -5.55 8.62 -3.52
C GLY A 192 -5.20 8.53 -2.03
N SER A 193 -4.01 8.96 -1.60
CA SER A 193 -3.52 8.75 -0.23
C SER A 193 -4.34 9.43 0.84
N ASN A 194 -5.14 10.45 0.49
CA ASN A 194 -5.96 11.22 1.42
C ASN A 194 -7.43 10.79 1.39
N ALA A 195 -7.75 9.67 0.74
CA ALA A 195 -9.06 9.06 0.88
C ALA A 195 -9.28 8.72 2.37
N THR A 196 -10.39 9.17 2.95
CA THR A 196 -10.80 8.78 4.31
C THR A 196 -11.63 7.51 4.31
N GLY A 197 -12.07 7.05 3.13
CA GLY A 197 -12.84 5.82 2.95
C GLY A 197 -14.09 5.77 3.83
N GLY A 198 -14.14 4.77 4.70
CA GLY A 198 -15.25 4.49 5.60
C GLY A 198 -15.26 5.27 6.92
N ARG A 199 -14.29 6.17 7.16
CA ARG A 199 -14.16 6.90 8.43
C ARG A 199 -15.44 7.62 8.85
N GLY A 200 -15.83 7.49 10.11
CA GLY A 200 -17.05 8.04 10.71
C GLY A 200 -18.34 7.30 10.38
N LYS A 201 -18.29 6.15 9.69
CA LYS A 201 -19.48 5.39 9.27
C LYS A 201 -19.57 4.01 9.93
N ALA A 202 -20.72 3.36 9.75
CA ALA A 202 -21.01 2.10 10.41
C ALA A 202 -20.20 0.92 9.83
N LEU A 203 -19.94 -0.07 10.68
CA LEU A 203 -19.30 -1.33 10.32
C LEU A 203 -20.28 -2.31 9.66
N ALA A 204 -19.82 -3.01 8.63
CA ALA A 204 -20.43 -4.24 8.13
C ALA A 204 -19.47 -5.43 8.23
N ILE A 205 -19.92 -6.47 8.93
CA ILE A 205 -19.24 -7.76 9.06
C ILE A 205 -19.78 -8.71 8.00
N ILE A 206 -18.94 -9.05 7.02
CA ILE A 206 -19.28 -10.04 6.00
C ILE A 206 -19.08 -11.43 6.61
N ASN A 207 -20.17 -12.18 6.76
CA ASN A 207 -20.19 -13.50 7.40
C ASN A 207 -20.66 -14.63 6.45
N THR A 208 -20.74 -14.34 5.15
CA THR A 208 -21.18 -15.29 4.13
C THR A 208 -20.52 -15.05 2.77
N LEU A 209 -20.23 -16.12 2.04
CA LEU A 209 -19.73 -16.05 0.66
C LEU A 209 -20.85 -15.75 -0.35
N ASP A 210 -22.11 -15.78 0.07
CA ASP A 210 -23.22 -15.27 -0.75
C ASP A 210 -23.16 -13.74 -0.80
N ARG A 211 -22.63 -13.22 -1.92
CA ARG A 211 -22.48 -11.79 -2.18
C ARG A 211 -23.77 -10.99 -2.00
N ASN A 212 -24.94 -11.61 -2.18
CA ASN A 212 -26.25 -10.95 -2.19
C ASN A 212 -27.04 -11.14 -0.89
N LYS A 213 -26.46 -11.81 0.11
CA LYS A 213 -27.10 -11.97 1.41
C LYS A 213 -27.43 -10.59 1.99
N ALA A 214 -28.72 -10.33 2.20
CA ALA A 214 -29.20 -9.08 2.77
C ALA A 214 -28.53 -8.78 4.12
N LEU A 215 -28.27 -7.50 4.37
CA LEU A 215 -27.75 -7.05 5.66
C LEU A 215 -28.81 -7.17 6.75
N THR A 216 -28.38 -7.62 7.92
CA THR A 216 -29.10 -7.49 9.18
C THR A 216 -28.46 -6.34 9.96
N TYR A 217 -29.27 -5.39 10.41
CA TYR A 217 -28.81 -4.26 11.22
C TYR A 217 -28.93 -4.59 12.70
N PHE A 218 -27.89 -4.28 13.46
CA PHE A 218 -27.83 -4.40 14.91
C PHE A 218 -27.64 -2.99 15.49
N PRO A 219 -28.63 -2.46 16.24
CA PRO A 219 -28.52 -1.12 16.79
C PRO A 219 -27.52 -1.07 17.95
N ALA A 220 -26.97 0.11 18.20
CA ALA A 220 -26.13 0.36 19.37
C ALA A 220 -26.91 0.05 20.65
N GLU A 221 -26.34 -0.80 21.52
CA GLU A 221 -26.97 -1.25 22.76
C GLU A 221 -25.93 -1.54 23.85
N ASN A 222 -26.24 -1.17 25.11
CA ASN A 222 -25.40 -1.48 26.28
C ASN A 222 -23.93 -1.03 26.16
N GLY A 223 -23.69 0.11 25.51
CA GLY A 223 -22.34 0.67 25.31
C GLY A 223 -21.59 0.12 24.10
N LYS A 224 -22.21 -0.77 23.31
CA LYS A 224 -21.66 -1.27 22.04
C LYS A 224 -22.18 -0.45 20.86
N ASP A 225 -21.34 -0.28 19.85
CA ASP A 225 -21.68 0.42 18.63
C ASP A 225 -22.66 -0.36 17.75
N GLU A 226 -23.29 0.34 16.81
CA GLU A 226 -24.08 -0.30 15.79
C GLU A 226 -23.22 -0.97 14.71
N TYR A 227 -23.72 -2.08 14.17
CA TYR A 227 -23.08 -2.79 13.06
C TYR A 227 -24.11 -3.49 12.17
N TYR A 228 -23.63 -4.00 11.04
CA TYR A 228 -24.40 -4.82 10.11
C TYR A 228 -23.74 -6.17 9.90
N GLU A 229 -24.52 -7.20 9.59
CA GLU A 229 -24.01 -8.49 9.13
C GLU A 229 -24.65 -8.92 7.81
N GLY A 230 -23.87 -9.47 6.88
CA GLY A 230 -24.43 -10.11 5.68
C GLY A 230 -23.43 -10.29 4.54
N GLY A 231 -23.89 -10.04 3.31
CA GLY A 231 -23.11 -10.22 2.08
C GLY A 231 -22.45 -8.92 1.60
N LEU A 232 -21.40 -9.08 0.78
CA LEU A 232 -20.56 -7.99 0.30
C LEU A 232 -21.34 -6.92 -0.50
N PHE A 233 -22.22 -7.30 -1.42
CA PHE A 233 -22.87 -6.32 -2.30
C PHE A 233 -23.86 -5.43 -1.55
N PRO A 234 -24.76 -5.96 -0.69
CA PRO A 234 -25.56 -5.11 0.19
C PRO A 234 -24.76 -4.19 1.11
N ALA A 235 -23.58 -4.61 1.60
CA ALA A 235 -22.68 -3.74 2.36
C ALA A 235 -22.12 -2.58 1.52
N MET A 236 -21.68 -2.87 0.30
CA MET A 236 -21.18 -1.85 -0.61
C MET A 236 -22.25 -0.84 -1.05
N GLN A 237 -23.51 -1.27 -1.19
CA GLN A 237 -24.64 -0.41 -1.59
C GLN A 237 -25.31 0.34 -0.42
N ASN A 238 -24.94 0.04 0.83
CA ASN A 238 -25.51 0.72 1.98
C ASN A 238 -24.77 2.03 2.25
N GLU A 239 -25.49 3.14 2.26
CA GLU A 239 -24.93 4.48 2.48
C GLU A 239 -24.45 4.71 3.92
N ASN A 240 -25.02 4.00 4.90
CA ASN A 240 -24.64 4.10 6.30
C ASN A 240 -23.38 3.31 6.63
N VAL A 241 -23.08 2.27 5.84
CA VAL A 241 -21.89 1.45 6.01
C VAL A 241 -20.67 2.20 5.44
N GLY A 242 -19.56 2.21 6.17
CA GLY A 242 -18.27 2.69 5.71
C GLY A 242 -17.21 1.60 5.75
N TYR A 243 -17.08 0.93 6.88
CA TYR A 243 -16.12 -0.16 7.04
C TYR A 243 -16.73 -1.50 6.65
N ILE A 244 -15.97 -2.28 5.89
CA ILE A 244 -16.34 -3.64 5.50
C ILE A 244 -15.21 -4.58 5.89
N VAL A 245 -15.52 -5.48 6.84
CA VAL A 245 -14.62 -6.53 7.33
C VAL A 245 -15.18 -7.92 7.02
N PHE A 246 -14.35 -8.96 7.12
CA PHE A 246 -14.72 -10.33 6.77
C PHE A 246 -14.47 -11.28 7.92
N ASN A 247 -15.53 -11.89 8.46
CA ASN A 247 -15.42 -12.99 9.41
C ASN A 247 -15.32 -14.37 8.71
N ILE A 248 -15.07 -14.36 7.41
CA ILE A 248 -14.97 -15.55 6.57
C ILE A 248 -13.88 -15.40 5.51
N SER A 249 -13.32 -16.52 5.06
CA SER A 249 -12.41 -16.57 3.91
C SER A 249 -12.97 -17.47 2.82
N GLY A 250 -12.49 -17.26 1.58
CA GLY A 250 -12.84 -18.08 0.43
C GLY A 250 -13.18 -17.25 -0.81
N ASN A 251 -13.87 -17.92 -1.74
CA ASN A 251 -14.24 -17.34 -3.01
C ASN A 251 -15.65 -16.73 -2.95
N ILE A 252 -15.75 -15.43 -3.19
CA ILE A 252 -17.03 -14.77 -3.45
C ILE A 252 -17.27 -14.83 -4.95
N GLU A 253 -18.18 -15.72 -5.35
CA GLU A 253 -18.58 -15.91 -6.74
C GLU A 253 -19.42 -14.71 -7.21
N LEU A 254 -18.87 -13.87 -8.09
CA LEU A 254 -19.57 -12.75 -8.74
C LEU A 254 -20.47 -13.23 -9.89
N GLY A 255 -20.30 -14.48 -10.33
CA GLY A 255 -21.06 -15.08 -11.43
C GLY A 255 -20.70 -14.50 -12.79
N VAL A 256 -21.34 -15.02 -13.84
CA VAL A 256 -21.10 -14.61 -15.24
C VAL A 256 -21.31 -13.10 -15.40
N GLY A 257 -20.29 -12.40 -15.92
CA GLY A 257 -20.29 -10.95 -16.09
C GLY A 257 -20.14 -10.13 -14.79
N GLY A 258 -20.22 -10.74 -13.61
CA GLY A 258 -19.95 -10.09 -12.33
C GLY A 258 -20.85 -8.90 -12.00
N THR A 259 -20.30 -7.81 -11.47
CA THR A 259 -21.08 -6.59 -11.14
C THR A 259 -21.73 -6.00 -12.38
N GLN A 260 -21.10 -6.17 -13.54
CA GLN A 260 -21.63 -5.71 -14.82
C GLN A 260 -22.99 -6.35 -15.14
N ALA A 261 -23.12 -7.65 -14.92
CA ALA A 261 -24.35 -8.37 -15.21
C ALA A 261 -25.46 -8.02 -14.20
N GLN A 262 -25.09 -7.70 -12.97
CA GLN A 262 -26.02 -7.44 -11.88
C GLN A 262 -26.50 -5.99 -11.80
N PHE A 263 -25.62 -5.02 -12.07
CA PHE A 263 -25.90 -3.59 -11.88
C PHE A 263 -25.93 -2.78 -13.17
N GLY A 264 -25.56 -3.38 -14.31
CA GLY A 264 -25.54 -2.73 -15.62
C GLY A 264 -24.15 -2.72 -16.24
N TYR A 265 -24.07 -2.42 -17.54
CA TYR A 265 -22.84 -2.49 -18.34
C TYR A 265 -21.63 -1.78 -17.70
N ASP A 266 -21.90 -0.70 -16.97
CA ASP A 266 -20.88 0.19 -16.44
C ASP A 266 -20.39 -0.24 -15.04
N GLY A 267 -21.20 -0.96 -14.26
CA GLY A 267 -20.83 -1.51 -12.96
C GLY A 267 -21.82 -1.21 -11.83
N MET A 268 -21.39 -1.47 -10.60
CA MET A 268 -22.15 -1.17 -9.38
C MET A 268 -22.09 0.34 -9.11
N TYR A 269 -23.24 1.00 -9.09
CA TYR A 269 -23.39 2.42 -8.77
C TYR A 269 -23.61 2.63 -7.25
N GLY A 270 -23.53 3.89 -6.79
CA GLY A 270 -23.81 4.28 -5.41
C GLY A 270 -22.75 3.86 -4.38
N VAL A 271 -21.56 3.44 -4.82
CA VAL A 271 -20.49 2.99 -3.92
C VAL A 271 -19.64 4.18 -3.54
N ASN A 272 -19.88 4.74 -2.35
CA ASN A 272 -19.18 5.92 -1.84
C ASN A 272 -18.81 5.75 -0.37
N ASN A 273 -17.69 6.36 0.04
CA ASN A 273 -17.19 6.38 1.42
C ASN A 273 -17.06 4.95 1.98
N LYS A 274 -16.16 4.16 1.41
CA LYS A 274 -15.96 2.75 1.77
C LYS A 274 -14.50 2.44 2.02
N THR A 275 -14.22 1.72 3.10
CA THR A 275 -12.97 1.01 3.30
C THR A 275 -13.26 -0.48 3.38
N ILE A 276 -12.65 -1.25 2.47
CA ILE A 276 -12.77 -2.71 2.44
C ILE A 276 -11.45 -3.33 2.90
N PHE A 277 -11.48 -3.90 4.11
CA PHE A 277 -10.32 -4.50 4.76
C PHE A 277 -10.22 -5.98 4.42
N GLY A 278 -9.66 -6.34 3.25
CA GLY A 278 -9.46 -7.74 2.86
C GLY A 278 -8.59 -8.54 3.85
N GLN A 279 -7.69 -7.86 4.57
CA GLN A 279 -6.81 -8.46 5.58
C GLN A 279 -7.56 -8.89 6.85
N SER A 280 -8.79 -8.43 7.06
CA SER A 280 -9.64 -8.86 8.17
C SER A 280 -10.15 -10.29 8.01
N ALA A 281 -10.15 -10.84 6.80
CA ALA A 281 -10.54 -12.23 6.56
C ALA A 281 -9.58 -13.19 7.28
N PRO A 282 -10.07 -14.32 7.85
CA PRO A 282 -9.20 -15.37 8.36
C PRO A 282 -8.31 -15.95 7.25
N GLN A 283 -7.38 -16.84 7.64
CA GLN A 283 -6.42 -17.46 6.72
C GLN A 283 -7.10 -17.92 5.42
N GLY A 284 -6.52 -17.51 4.30
CA GLY A 284 -7.09 -17.71 2.96
C GLY A 284 -7.50 -16.40 2.32
N GLY A 285 -8.01 -15.43 3.07
CA GLY A 285 -8.46 -14.15 2.54
C GLY A 285 -9.70 -14.26 1.63
N ILE A 286 -10.00 -13.19 0.90
CA ILE A 286 -11.12 -13.12 -0.04
C ILE A 286 -10.63 -13.10 -1.49
N THR A 287 -11.18 -13.98 -2.31
CA THR A 287 -11.04 -13.91 -3.77
C THR A 287 -12.39 -13.65 -4.41
N LEU A 288 -12.52 -12.52 -5.11
CA LEU A 288 -13.63 -12.25 -6.01
C LEU A 288 -13.39 -13.03 -7.30
N THR A 289 -14.34 -13.86 -7.73
CA THR A 289 -14.15 -14.69 -8.92
C THR A 289 -15.42 -14.87 -9.74
N GLY A 290 -15.33 -15.56 -10.87
CA GLY A 290 -16.42 -15.84 -11.78
C GLY A 290 -16.65 -14.75 -12.84
N GLY A 291 -16.67 -13.47 -12.46
CA GLY A 291 -16.89 -12.38 -13.41
C GLY A 291 -16.22 -11.08 -13.00
N SER A 292 -16.50 -10.01 -13.74
CA SER A 292 -15.83 -8.72 -13.56
C SER A 292 -16.26 -8.00 -12.28
N PHE A 293 -15.32 -7.31 -11.63
CA PHE A 293 -15.62 -6.33 -10.58
C PHE A 293 -15.43 -4.91 -11.12
N ARG A 294 -16.56 -4.23 -11.32
CA ARG A 294 -16.68 -2.90 -11.91
C ARG A 294 -17.57 -2.01 -11.05
N LEU A 295 -17.17 -0.76 -10.89
CA LEU A 295 -17.94 0.27 -10.21
C LEU A 295 -18.29 1.40 -11.19
N ASP A 296 -19.54 1.86 -11.15
CA ASP A 296 -20.08 2.92 -12.02
C ASP A 296 -20.08 4.26 -11.26
N GLY A 297 -19.15 5.13 -11.61
CA GLY A 297 -18.96 6.46 -11.04
C GLY A 297 -19.33 7.58 -12.00
N ARG A 298 -19.99 7.26 -13.12
CA ARG A 298 -20.28 8.24 -14.17
C ARG A 298 -21.19 9.38 -13.68
N HIS A 299 -22.04 9.05 -12.70
CA HIS A 299 -23.04 9.95 -12.10
C HIS A 299 -22.58 10.61 -10.78
N GLY A 300 -21.26 10.75 -10.57
CA GLY A 300 -20.70 11.34 -9.35
C GLY A 300 -20.60 10.36 -8.19
N ASP A 301 -20.70 9.06 -8.49
CA ASP A 301 -20.41 7.97 -7.56
C ASP A 301 -18.92 7.56 -7.63
N ASN A 302 -18.53 6.54 -6.88
CA ASN A 302 -17.15 6.06 -6.72
C ASN A 302 -16.24 7.09 -6.06
N GLU A 303 -16.74 7.74 -5.02
CA GLU A 303 -15.98 8.71 -4.26
C GLU A 303 -15.51 8.15 -2.93
N ASN A 304 -14.26 8.46 -2.59
CA ASN A 304 -13.66 8.19 -1.30
C ASN A 304 -13.64 6.69 -0.96
N LEU A 305 -12.82 5.93 -1.70
CA LEU A 305 -12.81 4.47 -1.65
C LEU A 305 -11.41 3.93 -1.34
N ILE A 306 -11.35 2.96 -0.43
CA ILE A 306 -10.13 2.24 -0.06
C ILE A 306 -10.40 0.74 -0.19
N PHE A 307 -9.59 0.05 -1.00
CA PHE A 307 -9.60 -1.41 -1.16
C PHE A 307 -8.24 -1.96 -0.79
N ARG A 308 -8.19 -2.86 0.20
CA ARG A 308 -6.92 -3.47 0.65
C ARG A 308 -6.99 -4.98 0.69
N TYR A 309 -5.91 -5.67 0.33
CA TYR A 309 -5.73 -7.12 0.56
C TYR A 309 -6.82 -8.03 -0.02
N LEU A 310 -7.42 -7.64 -1.14
CA LEU A 310 -8.37 -8.46 -1.90
C LEU A 310 -7.72 -9.11 -3.11
N ARG A 311 -8.27 -10.24 -3.54
CA ARG A 311 -7.93 -10.85 -4.84
C ARG A 311 -9.10 -10.75 -5.79
N SER A 312 -8.84 -10.43 -7.06
CA SER A 312 -9.85 -10.48 -8.12
C SER A 312 -9.40 -11.34 -9.29
N ARG A 313 -10.20 -12.37 -9.60
CA ARG A 313 -9.92 -13.40 -10.59
C ARG A 313 -11.17 -13.78 -11.37
N PRO A 314 -11.62 -12.94 -12.33
CA PRO A 314 -12.85 -13.18 -13.09
C PRO A 314 -12.93 -14.57 -13.70
N ILE A 315 -11.83 -15.09 -14.27
CA ILE A 315 -11.64 -16.47 -14.81
C ILE A 315 -12.58 -16.91 -15.95
N TYR A 316 -13.78 -16.36 -16.07
CA TYR A 316 -14.69 -16.53 -17.20
C TYR A 316 -14.88 -15.20 -17.94
N ASP A 317 -15.14 -15.31 -19.24
CA ASP A 317 -15.58 -14.18 -20.06
C ASP A 317 -17.02 -13.75 -19.70
N LYS A 318 -17.52 -12.70 -20.38
CA LYS A 318 -18.90 -12.20 -20.19
C LYS A 318 -20.02 -13.23 -20.42
N ASP A 319 -19.73 -14.32 -21.14
CA ASP A 319 -20.70 -15.38 -21.48
C ASP A 319 -20.54 -16.61 -20.56
N GLY A 320 -19.61 -16.56 -19.60
CA GLY A 320 -19.38 -17.62 -18.62
C GLY A 320 -18.47 -18.73 -19.14
N ILE A 321 -17.67 -18.45 -20.17
CA ILE A 321 -16.84 -19.42 -20.88
C ILE A 321 -15.37 -19.10 -20.65
N LYS A 322 -14.54 -20.15 -20.53
CA LYS A 322 -13.08 -20.01 -20.66
C LYS A 322 -12.67 -19.90 -22.13
N ARG A 323 -13.10 -18.83 -22.80
CA ARG A 323 -12.82 -18.63 -24.24
C ARG A 323 -11.31 -18.60 -24.46
N ASN A 324 -10.86 -19.15 -25.59
CA ASN A 324 -9.48 -19.02 -26.00
C ASN A 324 -9.36 -19.09 -27.52
N ILE A 325 -8.40 -18.37 -28.07
CA ILE A 325 -7.97 -18.44 -29.47
C ILE A 325 -6.53 -18.95 -29.41
N ASP A 326 -6.28 -20.13 -29.98
CA ASP A 326 -4.97 -20.79 -29.99
C ASP A 326 -4.33 -20.96 -28.57
N GLY A 327 -5.16 -21.26 -27.57
CA GLY A 327 -4.72 -21.47 -26.17
C GLY A 327 -4.58 -20.19 -25.33
N ILE A 328 -4.70 -19.02 -25.97
CA ILE A 328 -4.58 -17.69 -25.38
C ILE A 328 -5.97 -17.10 -25.11
N ALA A 329 -6.09 -16.29 -24.06
CA ALA A 329 -7.32 -15.57 -23.75
C ALA A 329 -7.75 -14.66 -24.92
N ASP A 330 -9.01 -14.79 -25.33
CA ASP A 330 -9.59 -13.88 -26.34
C ASP A 330 -9.88 -12.50 -25.73
N ASP A 331 -9.78 -11.44 -26.53
CA ASP A 331 -10.00 -10.07 -26.04
C ASP A 331 -11.50 -9.83 -25.75
N ASP A 332 -11.87 -9.78 -24.47
CA ASP A 332 -13.24 -9.52 -24.04
C ASP A 332 -13.33 -8.26 -23.19
N SER A 333 -13.69 -7.13 -23.82
CA SER A 333 -13.78 -5.79 -23.21
C SER A 333 -14.66 -5.69 -21.96
N TYR A 334 -15.43 -6.73 -21.66
CA TYR A 334 -16.37 -6.87 -20.57
C TYR A 334 -15.77 -7.51 -19.31
N THR A 335 -14.55 -8.05 -19.40
CA THR A 335 -13.93 -8.75 -18.27
C THR A 335 -12.75 -7.96 -17.74
N TRP A 336 -12.94 -7.38 -16.55
CA TRP A 336 -11.92 -6.66 -15.79
C TRP A 336 -11.82 -7.22 -14.37
N ALA A 337 -10.60 -7.31 -13.82
CA ALA A 337 -10.46 -7.72 -12.42
C ALA A 337 -10.86 -6.58 -11.47
N PHE A 338 -10.43 -5.35 -11.74
CA PHE A 338 -10.90 -4.13 -11.09
C PHE A 338 -11.09 -3.02 -12.13
N LEU A 339 -12.29 -2.45 -12.21
CA LEU A 339 -12.56 -1.27 -13.05
C LEU A 339 -13.28 -0.18 -12.26
N PHE A 340 -12.70 1.02 -12.26
CA PHE A 340 -13.33 2.24 -11.75
C PHE A 340 -13.77 3.10 -12.93
N TYR A 341 -15.08 3.11 -13.23
CA TYR A 341 -15.62 3.92 -14.31
C TYR A 341 -15.97 5.32 -13.80
N GLY A 342 -15.00 6.23 -13.80
CA GLY A 342 -15.10 7.50 -13.06
C GLY A 342 -14.91 7.31 -11.55
N GLY A 343 -14.70 8.41 -10.85
CA GLY A 343 -14.61 8.46 -9.39
C GLY A 343 -13.48 9.35 -8.88
N LYS A 344 -13.43 9.56 -7.57
CA LYS A 344 -12.46 10.46 -6.93
C LYS A 344 -11.95 9.93 -5.60
N ASN A 345 -10.69 10.18 -5.27
CA ASN A 345 -10.06 9.75 -4.02
C ASN A 345 -10.17 8.23 -3.86
N ILE A 346 -9.50 7.50 -4.75
CA ILE A 346 -9.57 6.03 -4.81
C ILE A 346 -8.19 5.45 -4.52
N MET A 347 -8.15 4.52 -3.59
CA MET A 347 -6.96 3.79 -3.16
C MET A 347 -7.16 2.29 -3.37
N LEU A 348 -6.42 1.71 -4.31
CA LEU A 348 -6.30 0.25 -4.48
C LEU A 348 -4.91 -0.18 -4.00
N SER A 349 -4.83 -0.81 -2.84
CA SER A 349 -3.56 -1.18 -2.19
C SER A 349 -3.46 -2.67 -1.91
N ASN A 350 -2.27 -3.27 -2.11
CA ASN A 350 -2.00 -4.63 -1.66
C ASN A 350 -3.02 -5.66 -2.20
N CYS A 351 -3.53 -5.46 -3.41
CA CYS A 351 -4.47 -6.38 -4.04
C CYS A 351 -3.77 -7.28 -5.06
N SER A 352 -4.29 -8.49 -5.28
CA SER A 352 -3.83 -9.36 -6.36
C SER A 352 -4.88 -9.43 -7.47
N ALA A 353 -4.49 -9.30 -8.73
CA ALA A 353 -5.41 -9.47 -9.85
C ALA A 353 -4.84 -10.42 -10.92
N SER A 354 -5.67 -11.36 -11.37
CA SER A 354 -5.33 -12.29 -12.45
C SER A 354 -6.54 -12.75 -13.27
N PHE A 355 -6.31 -13.46 -14.37
CA PHE A 355 -7.33 -14.18 -15.14
C PHE A 355 -8.44 -13.28 -15.71
N SER A 356 -8.04 -12.16 -16.29
CA SER A 356 -8.97 -11.20 -16.91
C SER A 356 -8.87 -11.26 -18.43
N TYR A 357 -10.02 -11.26 -19.12
CA TYR A 357 -10.06 -11.35 -20.58
C TYR A 357 -9.89 -10.01 -21.33
N ASP A 358 -9.92 -8.85 -20.66
CA ASP A 358 -9.45 -7.57 -21.26
C ASP A 358 -8.32 -6.97 -20.42
N LYS A 359 -8.62 -6.40 -19.24
CA LYS A 359 -7.62 -5.75 -18.39
C LYS A 359 -7.68 -6.23 -16.96
N LEU A 360 -6.56 -6.24 -16.25
CA LEU A 360 -6.56 -6.51 -14.83
C LEU A 360 -7.16 -5.32 -14.08
N VAL A 361 -6.53 -4.16 -14.20
CA VAL A 361 -6.91 -2.98 -13.43
C VAL A 361 -7.09 -1.79 -14.36
N GLY A 362 -8.05 -0.93 -14.06
CA GLY A 362 -7.94 0.42 -14.56
C GLY A 362 -9.04 1.35 -14.14
N ALA A 363 -8.89 2.57 -14.64
CA ALA A 363 -9.83 3.64 -14.43
C ALA A 363 -10.12 4.30 -15.78
N TYR A 364 -11.40 4.39 -16.12
CA TYR A 364 -11.86 4.81 -17.44
C TYR A 364 -12.94 5.90 -17.31
N ILE A 365 -12.96 6.86 -18.22
CA ILE A 365 -14.07 7.80 -18.39
C ILE A 365 -14.39 7.99 -19.89
N ASP A 366 -15.57 8.53 -20.18
CA ASP A 366 -16.04 8.85 -21.52
C ASP A 366 -16.72 10.23 -21.58
N GLU A 367 -17.28 10.58 -22.74
CA GLU A 367 -17.96 11.86 -22.96
C GLU A 367 -19.19 12.09 -22.07
N ILE A 368 -19.81 11.02 -21.53
CA ILE A 368 -20.99 11.11 -20.66
C ILE A 368 -20.55 11.54 -19.27
N VAL A 369 -19.52 10.89 -18.72
CA VAL A 369 -18.96 11.25 -17.39
C VAL A 369 -18.64 12.74 -17.31
N VAL A 370 -18.02 13.25 -18.36
CA VAL A 370 -17.64 14.66 -18.48
C VAL A 370 -18.83 15.59 -18.59
N ALA A 371 -19.86 15.20 -19.36
CA ALA A 371 -21.06 16.02 -19.52
C ALA A 371 -21.79 16.25 -18.20
N GLU A 372 -21.58 15.36 -17.23
CA GLU A 372 -22.12 15.43 -15.88
C GLU A 372 -21.19 16.14 -14.88
N GLY A 373 -20.03 16.61 -15.35
CA GLY A 373 -19.05 17.33 -14.53
C GLY A 373 -18.13 16.44 -13.70
N ASN A 374 -18.14 15.13 -13.95
CA ASN A 374 -17.35 14.14 -13.23
C ASN A 374 -16.08 13.75 -14.00
N GLY A 375 -15.20 12.99 -13.34
CA GLY A 375 -13.92 12.58 -13.91
C GLY A 375 -13.24 11.47 -13.11
N ILE A 376 -11.92 11.36 -13.27
CA ILE A 376 -11.05 10.60 -12.38
C ILE A 376 -10.09 11.59 -11.72
N ASN A 377 -10.11 11.68 -10.40
CA ASN A 377 -9.14 12.53 -9.71
C ASN A 377 -8.64 11.84 -8.45
N ASN A 378 -7.36 11.97 -8.15
CA ASN A 378 -6.77 11.42 -6.92
C ASN A 378 -6.92 9.89 -6.85
N LEU A 379 -6.25 9.21 -7.78
CA LEU A 379 -6.25 7.74 -7.89
C LEU A 379 -4.85 7.21 -7.54
N THR A 380 -4.75 6.30 -6.58
CA THR A 380 -3.56 5.50 -6.37
C THR A 380 -3.85 4.01 -6.59
N ILE A 381 -2.99 3.36 -7.36
CA ILE A 381 -2.86 1.89 -7.39
C ILE A 381 -1.46 1.56 -6.88
N GLN A 382 -1.36 0.89 -5.73
CA GLN A 382 -0.08 0.56 -5.13
C GLN A 382 0.02 -0.86 -4.59
N ASN A 383 1.25 -1.36 -4.48
CA ASN A 383 1.56 -2.66 -3.85
C ASN A 383 0.76 -3.84 -4.43
N CYS A 384 0.27 -3.73 -5.67
CA CYS A 384 -0.57 -4.76 -6.27
C CYS A 384 0.27 -5.78 -7.05
N LEU A 385 -0.15 -7.06 -7.00
CA LEU A 385 0.40 -8.14 -7.81
C LEU A 385 -0.52 -8.41 -9.00
N LEU A 386 -0.04 -8.12 -10.21
CA LEU A 386 -0.81 -8.11 -11.44
C LEU A 386 -0.19 -9.07 -12.46
N ALA A 387 -0.94 -10.08 -12.89
CA ALA A 387 -0.47 -11.01 -13.92
C ALA A 387 -1.64 -11.65 -14.67
N ASP A 388 -1.37 -12.29 -15.81
CA ASP A 388 -2.36 -13.13 -16.48
C ASP A 388 -3.68 -12.43 -16.86
N GLY A 389 -3.64 -11.13 -17.16
CA GLY A 389 -4.69 -10.46 -17.93
C GLY A 389 -4.43 -10.57 -19.43
N HIS A 390 -5.45 -10.50 -20.28
CA HIS A 390 -5.25 -10.33 -21.72
C HIS A 390 -4.45 -9.06 -22.01
N THR A 391 -4.60 -8.02 -21.18
CA THR A 391 -3.68 -6.88 -20.98
C THR A 391 -3.68 -6.50 -19.49
N ASN A 392 -2.73 -5.69 -19.03
CA ASN A 392 -2.59 -5.42 -17.58
C ASN A 392 -3.37 -4.19 -17.11
N VAL A 393 -2.86 -2.97 -17.36
CA VAL A 393 -3.39 -1.74 -16.73
C VAL A 393 -3.66 -0.64 -17.73
N ALA A 394 -4.84 -0.01 -17.66
CA ALA A 394 -5.17 1.17 -18.47
C ALA A 394 -5.85 2.26 -17.64
N ILE A 395 -5.32 3.49 -17.72
CA ILE A 395 -5.85 4.64 -16.99
C ILE A 395 -6.08 5.80 -17.96
N GLY A 396 -7.29 6.33 -17.99
CA GLY A 396 -7.66 7.48 -18.80
C GLY A 396 -8.69 7.16 -19.87
N VAL A 397 -8.52 7.76 -21.06
CA VAL A 397 -9.55 7.76 -22.11
C VAL A 397 -9.05 7.22 -23.44
N ASN A 398 -9.98 6.80 -24.29
CA ASN A 398 -9.70 6.59 -25.71
C ASN A 398 -9.48 7.93 -26.43
N SER A 399 -8.65 7.94 -27.47
CA SER A 399 -8.32 9.17 -28.18
C SER A 399 -9.47 9.80 -28.96
N ASN A 400 -9.46 11.13 -29.09
CA ASN A 400 -10.34 11.94 -29.96
C ASN A 400 -11.84 11.80 -29.66
N LYS A 401 -12.21 11.92 -28.38
CA LYS A 401 -13.60 11.87 -27.93
C LYS A 401 -14.22 13.27 -27.84
N PRO A 402 -15.54 13.42 -28.08
CA PRO A 402 -16.25 14.66 -27.79
C PRO A 402 -16.06 15.08 -26.32
N ASN A 403 -16.20 16.38 -26.05
CA ASN A 403 -16.09 16.97 -24.69
C ASN A 403 -14.69 16.89 -24.03
N ASN A 404 -13.67 16.40 -24.73
CA ASN A 404 -12.28 16.34 -24.26
C ASN A 404 -12.11 15.66 -22.89
N PRO A 405 -12.55 14.40 -22.73
CA PRO A 405 -12.48 13.70 -21.44
C PRO A 405 -11.06 13.54 -20.91
N GLU A 406 -10.04 13.65 -21.75
CA GLU A 406 -8.65 13.71 -21.30
C GLU A 406 -8.35 14.86 -20.31
N ASN A 407 -9.19 15.90 -20.23
CA ASN A 407 -9.03 17.02 -19.29
C ASN A 407 -9.64 16.74 -17.91
N PHE A 408 -10.32 15.62 -17.74
CA PHE A 408 -11.06 15.25 -16.52
C PHE A 408 -10.40 14.09 -15.79
N VAL A 409 -9.12 13.84 -16.07
CA VAL A 409 -8.29 12.89 -15.33
C VAL A 409 -7.07 13.61 -14.81
N ASP A 410 -6.81 13.56 -13.51
CA ASP A 410 -5.61 14.15 -12.92
C ASP A 410 -5.18 13.46 -11.62
N ASN A 411 -3.94 13.67 -11.19
CA ASN A 411 -3.35 13.16 -9.95
C ASN A 411 -3.46 11.63 -9.82
N VAL A 412 -2.81 10.91 -10.74
CA VAL A 412 -2.74 9.44 -10.69
C VAL A 412 -1.36 8.99 -10.24
N SER A 413 -1.32 8.07 -9.28
CA SER A 413 -0.09 7.42 -8.83
C SER A 413 -0.18 5.91 -9.03
N PHE A 414 0.80 5.34 -9.71
CA PHE A 414 0.95 3.91 -9.97
C PHE A 414 2.30 3.47 -9.41
N ASN A 415 2.29 3.10 -8.13
CA ASN A 415 3.49 2.99 -7.31
C ASN A 415 3.68 1.57 -6.78
N ASN A 416 4.90 1.05 -6.76
CA ASN A 416 5.21 -0.22 -6.08
C ASN A 416 4.39 -1.44 -6.55
N ASN A 417 3.99 -1.51 -7.83
CA ASN A 417 3.25 -2.67 -8.34
C ASN A 417 4.17 -3.70 -8.98
N ALA A 418 3.85 -4.99 -8.84
CA ALA A 418 4.49 -6.07 -9.56
C ALA A 418 3.62 -6.53 -10.73
N ILE A 419 4.14 -6.47 -11.95
CA ILE A 419 3.46 -6.84 -13.19
C ILE A 419 4.23 -7.95 -13.88
N ILE A 420 3.61 -9.13 -14.00
CA ILE A 420 4.29 -10.34 -14.48
C ILE A 420 3.62 -10.83 -15.76
N GLY A 421 4.34 -10.69 -16.88
CA GLY A 421 3.87 -10.93 -18.23
C GLY A 421 2.99 -9.79 -18.77
N GLY A 422 2.70 -9.85 -20.07
CA GLY A 422 1.74 -8.97 -20.73
C GLY A 422 2.17 -7.52 -20.95
N ASN A 423 1.30 -6.76 -21.62
CA ASN A 423 1.52 -5.37 -22.00
C ASN A 423 0.69 -4.40 -21.13
N ARG A 424 0.87 -3.09 -21.34
CA ARG A 424 0.21 -2.00 -20.60
C ARG A 424 0.58 -1.94 -19.11
N THR A 425 1.77 -1.44 -18.82
CA THR A 425 2.45 -1.53 -17.52
C THR A 425 2.88 -0.17 -16.95
N PRO A 426 1.99 0.82 -16.75
CA PRO A 426 0.59 0.92 -17.20
C PRO A 426 0.47 1.65 -18.56
N ASN A 427 -0.68 1.60 -19.22
CA ASN A 427 -1.02 2.60 -20.24
C ASN A 427 -1.71 3.81 -19.61
N ILE A 428 -1.31 5.02 -20.00
CA ILE A 428 -1.83 6.28 -19.45
C ILE A 428 -2.23 7.24 -20.58
N SER A 429 -3.47 7.73 -20.58
CA SER A 429 -3.99 8.55 -21.67
C SER A 429 -4.87 9.72 -21.21
N TYR A 430 -4.25 10.79 -20.68
CA TYR A 430 -4.94 12.03 -20.30
C TYR A 430 -3.98 13.24 -20.16
N ASN A 431 -4.54 14.45 -20.02
CA ASN A 431 -3.78 15.66 -19.68
C ASN A 431 -3.73 15.82 -18.16
N GLY A 432 -2.55 16.00 -17.55
CA GLY A 432 -2.45 16.13 -16.09
C GLY A 432 -1.15 15.57 -15.55
N ASN A 433 -1.16 15.15 -14.28
CA ASN A 433 0.00 14.63 -13.57
C ASN A 433 -0.10 13.11 -13.37
N ALA A 434 1.02 12.42 -13.54
CA ALA A 434 1.14 10.98 -13.30
C ALA A 434 2.46 10.61 -12.61
N GLU A 435 2.38 9.67 -11.67
CA GLU A 435 3.55 9.01 -11.08
C GLU A 435 3.54 7.53 -11.45
N VAL A 436 4.67 7.04 -11.98
CA VAL A 436 4.94 5.62 -12.22
C VAL A 436 6.27 5.30 -11.55
N ILE A 437 6.21 4.95 -10.27
CA ILE A 437 7.38 4.90 -9.39
C ILE A 437 7.56 3.50 -8.80
N ASN A 438 8.79 2.98 -8.82
CA ASN A 438 9.18 1.72 -8.17
C ASN A 438 8.31 0.51 -8.55
N ASN A 439 7.84 0.40 -9.78
CA ASN A 439 7.14 -0.79 -10.24
C ASN A 439 8.13 -1.87 -10.70
N LEU A 440 7.79 -3.12 -10.44
CA LEU A 440 8.47 -4.30 -10.98
C LEU A 440 7.72 -4.80 -12.21
N ILE A 441 8.38 -4.87 -13.36
CA ILE A 441 7.82 -5.36 -14.61
C ILE A 441 8.67 -6.54 -15.11
N TYR A 442 8.07 -7.71 -15.20
CA TYR A 442 8.79 -8.92 -15.55
C TYR A 442 8.21 -9.64 -16.78
N ASP A 443 9.07 -10.00 -17.73
CA ASP A 443 8.77 -10.73 -18.97
C ASP A 443 7.61 -10.14 -19.79
N SER A 444 7.50 -8.80 -19.80
CA SER A 444 6.58 -8.08 -20.69
C SER A 444 7.05 -8.21 -22.14
N PRO A 445 6.23 -8.77 -23.05
CA PRO A 445 6.71 -9.15 -24.38
C PRO A 445 6.95 -7.96 -25.31
N SER A 446 6.06 -6.95 -25.28
CA SER A 446 6.16 -5.73 -26.08
C SER A 446 5.17 -4.69 -25.59
N LYS A 447 5.35 -3.41 -25.94
CA LYS A 447 4.46 -2.30 -25.56
C LYS A 447 4.27 -2.24 -24.05
N MET A 448 5.36 -1.96 -23.32
CA MET A 448 5.36 -1.95 -21.86
C MET A 448 4.36 -0.91 -21.37
N MET A 449 4.69 0.36 -21.43
CA MET A 449 3.79 1.49 -21.16
C MET A 449 3.60 2.30 -22.43
N ASN A 450 2.42 2.91 -22.55
CA ASN A 450 2.10 3.83 -23.62
C ASN A 450 1.47 5.08 -23.04
N THR A 451 1.99 6.23 -23.43
CA THR A 451 1.59 7.54 -22.93
C THR A 451 1.02 8.39 -24.04
N TYR A 452 -0.12 9.02 -23.76
CA TYR A 452 -0.77 9.98 -24.63
C TYR A 452 -1.00 11.31 -23.91
N TYR A 453 -1.38 12.34 -24.67
CA TYR A 453 -1.83 13.64 -24.18
C TYR A 453 -0.75 14.50 -23.50
N GLN A 454 -1.12 15.67 -22.99
CA GLN A 454 -0.22 16.60 -22.29
C GLN A 454 -0.04 16.14 -20.84
N LEU A 455 0.65 15.02 -20.68
CA LEU A 455 0.94 14.42 -19.38
C LEU A 455 2.28 14.93 -18.84
N ASN A 456 2.30 15.35 -17.58
CA ASN A 456 3.53 15.51 -16.79
C ASN A 456 3.77 14.18 -16.07
N LEU A 457 4.81 13.45 -16.48
CA LEU A 457 5.06 12.09 -16.01
C LEU A 457 6.38 12.02 -15.23
N ASN A 458 6.32 11.54 -13.99
CA ASN A 458 7.49 11.04 -13.27
C ASN A 458 7.56 9.51 -13.42
N HIS A 459 8.55 8.99 -14.15
CA HIS A 459 8.80 7.56 -14.36
C HIS A 459 10.14 7.15 -13.72
N ILE A 460 10.10 6.76 -12.44
CA ILE A 460 11.29 6.69 -11.58
C ILE A 460 11.45 5.32 -10.93
N GLY A 461 12.67 4.80 -10.88
CA GLY A 461 13.00 3.65 -10.01
C GLY A 461 12.34 2.32 -10.40
N ASN A 462 11.75 2.21 -11.58
CA ASN A 462 11.09 0.97 -12.02
C ASN A 462 12.12 -0.09 -12.38
N TRP A 463 11.87 -1.33 -11.95
CA TRP A 463 12.70 -2.49 -12.29
C TRP A 463 12.05 -3.27 -13.43
N HIS A 464 12.77 -3.45 -14.53
CA HIS A 464 12.35 -4.26 -15.66
C HIS A 464 13.26 -5.48 -15.77
N GLY A 465 12.68 -6.68 -15.83
CA GLY A 465 13.42 -7.92 -15.96
C GLY A 465 12.88 -8.85 -17.02
N ARG A 466 13.77 -9.65 -17.59
CA ARG A 466 13.40 -10.70 -18.54
C ARG A 466 14.35 -11.90 -18.47
N PRO A 467 13.88 -13.14 -18.75
CA PRO A 467 14.78 -14.28 -18.89
C PRO A 467 15.87 -14.03 -19.93
N ALA A 468 17.09 -14.48 -19.65
CA ALA A 468 18.25 -14.32 -20.55
C ALA A 468 18.03 -14.92 -21.95
N SER A 469 17.17 -15.94 -22.06
CA SER A 469 16.76 -16.57 -23.33
C SER A 469 16.01 -15.63 -24.28
N ASN A 470 15.35 -14.59 -23.76
CA ASN A 470 14.52 -13.65 -24.53
C ASN A 470 15.24 -12.32 -24.86
N SER A 471 16.56 -12.30 -24.75
CA SER A 471 17.37 -11.09 -24.87
C SER A 471 17.42 -10.46 -26.29
N THR A 472 16.68 -11.00 -27.27
CA THR A 472 16.58 -10.52 -28.66
C THR A 472 15.30 -9.75 -28.99
N VAL A 473 14.39 -9.49 -28.03
CA VAL A 473 13.10 -8.84 -28.33
C VAL A 473 13.25 -7.33 -28.53
N SER A 474 13.17 -6.89 -29.79
CA SER A 474 13.33 -5.48 -30.21
C SER A 474 12.14 -4.56 -29.88
N HIS A 475 11.08 -5.06 -29.25
CA HIS A 475 9.80 -4.34 -29.06
C HIS A 475 9.43 -4.07 -27.59
N ALA A 476 10.37 -4.28 -26.67
CA ALA A 476 10.20 -3.96 -25.26
C ALA A 476 10.63 -2.50 -25.00
N HIS A 477 9.76 -1.56 -25.36
CA HIS A 477 9.95 -0.13 -25.21
C HIS A 477 8.71 0.53 -24.61
N GLN A 478 8.90 1.74 -24.09
CA GLN A 478 7.81 2.65 -23.77
C GLN A 478 7.40 3.42 -25.04
N GLU A 479 6.10 3.62 -25.25
CA GLU A 479 5.55 4.19 -26.49
C GLU A 479 4.88 5.55 -26.26
N LEU A 480 4.93 6.40 -27.29
CA LEU A 480 4.22 7.68 -27.35
C LEU A 480 3.49 7.90 -28.69
N GLY A 481 2.23 8.34 -28.66
CA GLY A 481 1.51 8.81 -29.84
C GLY A 481 1.88 10.24 -30.29
N LEU A 482 2.44 10.39 -31.50
CA LEU A 482 3.05 11.62 -32.06
C LEU A 482 2.22 12.93 -32.21
N ASN A 483 0.96 13.00 -31.78
CA ASN A 483 0.16 14.23 -31.90
C ASN A 483 -0.21 14.84 -30.54
N LYS A 484 0.53 14.47 -29.50
CA LYS A 484 0.31 14.86 -28.12
C LYS A 484 1.68 15.04 -27.44
N TYR A 485 1.82 16.04 -26.58
CA TYR A 485 3.12 16.49 -26.06
C TYR A 485 3.21 16.31 -24.54
N PRO A 486 3.42 15.09 -24.02
CA PRO A 486 3.77 14.94 -22.63
C PRO A 486 5.19 15.42 -22.39
N VAL A 487 5.46 15.71 -21.13
CA VAL A 487 6.78 16.03 -20.61
C VAL A 487 7.12 14.95 -19.60
N ILE A 488 8.21 14.23 -19.85
CA ILE A 488 8.59 13.04 -19.11
C ILE A 488 9.87 13.32 -18.34
N PHE A 489 9.81 13.17 -17.02
CA PHE A 489 10.98 12.96 -16.18
C PHE A 489 11.17 11.46 -15.97
N THR A 490 12.34 10.93 -16.30
CA THR A 490 12.64 9.51 -16.12
C THR A 490 14.06 9.30 -15.61
N GLU A 491 14.21 8.48 -14.57
CA GLU A 491 15.49 8.27 -13.88
C GLU A 491 15.46 6.99 -13.04
N GLY A 492 16.63 6.39 -12.79
CA GLY A 492 16.79 5.32 -11.80
C GLY A 492 16.12 3.99 -12.14
N ASN A 493 15.62 3.83 -13.37
CA ASN A 493 15.00 2.59 -13.85
C ASN A 493 16.08 1.58 -14.26
N SER A 494 15.84 0.30 -13.96
CA SER A 494 16.77 -0.80 -14.27
C SER A 494 16.18 -1.72 -15.35
N TYR A 495 17.03 -2.23 -16.24
CA TYR A 495 16.64 -3.12 -17.35
C TYR A 495 17.54 -4.35 -17.40
N GLU A 496 17.14 -5.42 -16.71
CA GLU A 496 17.85 -6.69 -16.68
C GLU A 496 17.39 -7.62 -17.82
N GLY A 497 18.35 -8.22 -18.53
CA GLY A 497 18.06 -9.20 -19.60
C GLY A 497 17.75 -8.60 -20.98
N PHE A 498 17.92 -7.29 -21.16
CA PHE A 498 17.67 -6.58 -22.42
C PHE A 498 18.98 -6.26 -23.16
N ASN A 499 19.34 -7.01 -24.22
CA ASN A 499 20.61 -6.76 -24.94
C ASN A 499 20.64 -5.44 -25.74
N TYR A 500 19.49 -4.98 -26.24
CA TYR A 500 19.42 -3.73 -27.01
C TYR A 500 19.47 -2.49 -26.11
N TYR A 501 19.12 -2.66 -24.84
CA TYR A 501 18.98 -1.60 -23.84
C TYR A 501 19.96 -1.79 -22.68
N SER A 502 21.00 -2.61 -22.86
CA SER A 502 22.02 -2.90 -21.85
C SER A 502 22.80 -1.66 -21.40
N ASN A 503 22.54 -0.52 -22.04
CA ASN A 503 23.00 0.82 -21.68
C ASN A 503 21.84 1.81 -21.78
N ALA A 504 20.74 1.62 -21.04
CA ALA A 504 19.91 2.77 -20.73
C ALA A 504 20.83 3.76 -20.02
N ASN A 505 21.05 4.93 -20.63
CA ASN A 505 21.84 6.02 -20.03
C ASN A 505 21.28 6.33 -18.63
N SER A 506 22.02 7.09 -17.81
CA SER A 506 21.56 7.48 -16.46
C SER A 506 20.14 8.10 -16.44
N ASP A 507 19.75 8.75 -17.54
CA ASP A 507 18.44 9.38 -17.75
C ASP A 507 17.33 8.46 -18.32
N ASN A 508 17.64 7.20 -18.64
CA ASN A 508 16.74 6.21 -19.22
C ASN A 508 15.91 6.65 -20.46
N THR A 509 16.20 7.77 -21.12
CA THR A 509 15.40 8.33 -22.24
C THR A 509 15.33 7.39 -23.45
N SER A 510 16.38 6.59 -23.66
CA SER A 510 16.52 5.71 -24.83
C SER A 510 15.51 4.56 -24.92
N ILE A 511 14.77 4.27 -23.84
CA ILE A 511 13.72 3.24 -23.82
C ILE A 511 12.41 3.72 -24.47
N TRP A 512 12.26 5.04 -24.63
CA TRP A 512 11.04 5.65 -25.15
C TRP A 512 11.11 5.83 -26.67
N VAL A 513 10.09 5.35 -27.37
CA VAL A 513 9.98 5.38 -28.83
C VAL A 513 8.62 5.90 -29.31
N ASP A 514 8.57 6.26 -30.58
CA ASP A 514 7.34 6.62 -31.27
C ASP A 514 6.45 5.38 -31.50
N PHE A 515 5.18 5.47 -31.07
CA PHE A 515 4.17 4.41 -31.22
C PHE A 515 3.93 4.00 -32.69
N TYR A 516 3.97 4.96 -33.62
CA TYR A 516 3.72 4.75 -35.04
C TYR A 516 4.97 4.32 -35.81
N LYS A 517 6.16 4.66 -35.31
CA LYS A 517 7.46 4.30 -35.90
C LYS A 517 8.41 3.86 -34.79
N ARG A 518 8.25 2.63 -34.31
CA ARG A 518 8.94 2.06 -33.14
C ARG A 518 10.47 2.02 -33.26
N GLU A 519 10.98 2.13 -34.47
CA GLU A 519 12.40 2.30 -34.76
C GLU A 519 12.96 3.68 -34.39
N ASN A 520 12.07 4.67 -34.18
CA ASN A 520 12.46 6.04 -33.86
C ASN A 520 12.38 6.28 -32.35
N LYS A 521 13.52 6.69 -31.77
CA LYS A 521 13.56 7.27 -30.43
C LYS A 521 12.77 8.59 -30.41
N LEU A 522 12.20 8.90 -29.25
CA LEU A 522 11.60 10.22 -29.03
C LEU A 522 12.68 11.30 -29.03
N SER A 523 12.30 12.50 -29.47
CA SER A 523 13.17 13.67 -29.40
C SER A 523 13.28 14.21 -27.97
N ASP A 524 14.38 14.88 -27.67
CA ASP A 524 14.66 15.52 -26.36
C ASP A 524 13.54 16.46 -25.89
N SER A 525 12.72 17.00 -26.81
CA SER A 525 11.58 17.86 -26.50
C SER A 525 10.46 17.20 -25.68
N PHE A 526 10.45 15.87 -25.58
CA PHE A 526 9.48 15.13 -24.75
C PHE A 526 9.98 14.91 -23.32
N PHE A 527 11.21 15.33 -23.00
CA PHE A 527 11.84 15.07 -21.71
C PHE A 527 12.16 16.35 -20.96
N THR A 528 12.23 16.22 -19.63
CA THR A 528 12.72 17.26 -18.73
C THR A 528 13.83 16.69 -17.86
N ASN A 529 14.78 17.55 -17.47
CA ASN A 529 15.88 17.18 -16.56
C ASN A 529 15.51 17.38 -15.08
N SER A 530 14.29 17.81 -14.78
CA SER A 530 13.84 18.08 -13.42
C SER A 530 12.55 17.33 -13.15
N LYS A 531 12.53 16.58 -12.03
CA LYS A 531 11.35 15.90 -11.52
C LYS A 531 10.19 16.88 -11.47
N HIS A 532 9.03 16.47 -12.00
CA HIS A 532 7.83 17.27 -11.86
C HIS A 532 7.43 17.33 -10.38
N ALA A 533 7.19 18.54 -9.87
CA ALA A 533 6.90 18.74 -8.45
C ALA A 533 5.56 18.11 -8.02
N HIS A 534 4.59 18.01 -8.94
CA HIS A 534 3.26 17.43 -8.70
C HIS A 534 2.60 17.87 -7.38
N ASN A 535 2.64 19.16 -7.04
CA ASN A 535 2.16 19.69 -5.75
C ASN A 535 0.71 19.30 -5.37
N ASN A 536 -0.10 18.85 -6.34
CA ASN A 536 -1.48 18.42 -6.13
C ASN A 536 -1.61 16.90 -5.85
N ILE A 537 -0.52 16.14 -5.96
CA ILE A 537 -0.44 14.75 -5.53
C ILE A 537 0.05 14.76 -4.08
N PRO A 538 -0.80 14.39 -3.10
CA PRO A 538 -0.41 14.34 -1.70
C PRO A 538 0.50 13.14 -1.42
N ASN A 539 1.21 13.19 -0.29
CA ASN A 539 2.03 12.10 0.24
C ASN A 539 2.80 11.36 -0.86
N GLN A 540 3.55 12.10 -1.68
CA GLN A 540 4.29 11.50 -2.78
C GLN A 540 5.28 10.48 -2.24
N LEU A 541 5.39 9.36 -2.95
CA LEU A 541 6.36 8.34 -2.62
C LEU A 541 7.79 8.86 -2.84
N THR A 542 8.63 8.71 -1.82
CA THR A 542 10.09 8.84 -1.98
C THR A 542 10.61 7.60 -2.72
N PRO A 543 11.20 7.75 -3.92
CA PRO A 543 11.58 6.59 -4.71
C PRO A 543 12.72 5.78 -4.07
N ASN A 544 12.55 4.47 -4.00
CA ASN A 544 13.62 3.52 -3.71
C ASN A 544 14.48 3.25 -4.95
N THR A 545 15.63 2.59 -4.79
CA THR A 545 16.34 2.02 -5.94
C THR A 545 15.56 0.85 -6.54
N ALA A 546 15.68 0.63 -7.85
CA ALA A 546 15.05 -0.51 -8.52
C ALA A 546 15.44 -1.87 -7.90
N GLN A 547 16.62 -1.98 -7.29
CA GLN A 547 17.05 -3.20 -6.60
C GLN A 547 16.38 -3.37 -5.23
N GLN A 548 16.20 -2.29 -4.46
CA GLN A 548 15.43 -2.33 -3.21
C GLN A 548 13.97 -2.73 -3.49
N THR A 549 13.36 -2.16 -4.53
CA THR A 549 12.03 -2.56 -5.02
C THR A 549 11.96 -4.06 -5.31
N TYR A 550 12.96 -4.60 -6.02
CA TYR A 550 13.02 -6.03 -6.32
C TYR A 550 13.10 -6.88 -5.04
N ASN A 551 13.96 -6.49 -4.10
CA ASN A 551 14.15 -7.22 -2.85
C ASN A 551 12.84 -7.25 -2.04
N GLU A 552 12.23 -6.09 -1.80
CA GLU A 552 10.99 -5.99 -1.03
C GLU A 552 9.85 -6.83 -1.64
N MET A 553 9.62 -6.71 -2.95
CA MET A 553 8.48 -7.37 -3.59
C MET A 553 8.68 -8.86 -3.82
N ILE A 554 9.90 -9.28 -4.18
CA ILE A 554 10.16 -10.63 -4.68
C ILE A 554 10.92 -11.48 -3.68
N VAL A 555 11.94 -10.93 -3.03
CA VAL A 555 12.74 -11.66 -2.04
C VAL A 555 11.97 -11.76 -0.73
N ASP A 556 11.46 -10.62 -0.23
CA ASP A 556 10.68 -10.56 1.02
C ASP A 556 9.21 -10.93 0.81
N ARG A 557 8.79 -11.04 -0.46
CA ARG A 557 7.42 -11.38 -0.87
C ARG A 557 6.37 -10.42 -0.28
N ASN A 558 6.73 -9.14 -0.13
CA ASN A 558 5.86 -8.10 0.39
C ASN A 558 5.03 -7.44 -0.71
N ILE A 559 4.14 -8.19 -1.37
CA ILE A 559 3.36 -7.68 -2.51
C ILE A 559 2.02 -8.39 -2.67
N GLY A 560 1.01 -7.67 -3.15
CA GLY A 560 -0.34 -8.21 -3.39
C GLY A 560 -1.08 -8.51 -2.08
N ALA A 561 -2.10 -9.36 -2.17
CA ALA A 561 -2.91 -9.75 -1.02
C ALA A 561 -2.20 -10.84 -0.19
N ASN A 562 -1.12 -10.45 0.49
CA ASN A 562 -0.18 -11.37 1.15
C ASN A 562 -0.27 -11.38 2.68
N LYS A 563 -1.02 -10.48 3.32
CA LYS A 563 -1.16 -10.41 4.78
C LYS A 563 -2.62 -10.53 5.22
N PHE A 564 -2.84 -11.05 6.42
CA PHE A 564 -4.13 -11.11 7.11
C PHE A 564 -3.93 -11.06 8.63
N LEU A 565 -4.98 -10.73 9.39
CA LEU A 565 -4.96 -10.76 10.85
C LEU A 565 -5.50 -12.11 11.34
N ASP A 566 -4.81 -12.81 12.23
CA ASP A 566 -5.30 -14.09 12.78
C ASP A 566 -6.35 -13.91 13.88
N ASN A 567 -6.76 -15.00 14.54
CA ASN A 567 -7.81 -14.93 15.58
C ASN A 567 -7.37 -14.20 16.85
N SER A 568 -6.07 -13.95 17.01
CA SER A 568 -5.53 -13.14 18.09
C SER A 568 -5.32 -11.69 17.67
N GLY A 569 -5.66 -11.33 16.42
CA GLY A 569 -5.45 -10.01 15.85
C GLY A 569 -4.00 -9.75 15.43
N GLU A 570 -3.16 -10.78 15.35
CA GLU A 570 -1.76 -10.67 14.95
C GLU A 570 -1.59 -10.78 13.44
N VAL A 571 -0.62 -10.05 12.88
CA VAL A 571 -0.33 -10.07 11.45
C VAL A 571 0.30 -11.40 11.05
N GLN A 572 -0.30 -12.04 10.06
CA GLN A 572 0.20 -13.27 9.44
C GLN A 572 0.36 -13.09 7.94
N VAL A 573 1.28 -13.86 7.35
CA VAL A 573 1.51 -13.87 5.91
C VAL A 573 0.83 -15.08 5.27
N PHE A 574 0.10 -14.84 4.19
CA PHE A 574 -0.49 -15.87 3.34
C PHE A 574 -0.51 -15.44 1.87
N LEU A 575 0.22 -16.17 1.03
CA LEU A 575 0.12 -16.12 -0.41
C LEU A 575 -0.58 -17.38 -0.91
N ASP A 576 -1.51 -17.23 -1.85
CA ASP A 576 -2.06 -18.41 -2.51
C ASP A 576 -1.09 -19.00 -3.55
N SER A 577 -1.48 -20.16 -4.10
CA SER A 577 -0.62 -20.92 -5.01
C SER A 577 -0.35 -20.20 -6.34
N ASN A 578 -1.25 -19.33 -6.80
CA ASN A 578 -1.02 -18.58 -8.04
C ASN A 578 -0.02 -17.45 -7.79
N ASP A 579 -0.26 -16.67 -6.73
CA ASP A 579 0.61 -15.53 -6.40
C ASP A 579 2.02 -16.02 -6.05
N SER A 580 2.13 -17.12 -5.29
CA SER A 580 3.42 -17.77 -5.00
C SER A 580 4.15 -18.21 -6.28
N LYS A 581 3.45 -18.87 -7.22
CA LYS A 581 4.02 -19.29 -8.51
C LYS A 581 4.51 -18.09 -9.32
N LEU A 582 3.78 -16.98 -9.32
CA LEU A 582 4.17 -15.77 -10.03
C LEU A 582 5.45 -15.16 -9.47
N LEU A 583 5.57 -15.05 -8.14
CA LEU A 583 6.79 -14.56 -7.50
C LEU A 583 7.98 -15.51 -7.76
N ASP A 584 7.76 -16.82 -7.74
CA ASP A 584 8.79 -17.82 -8.08
C ASP A 584 9.28 -17.67 -9.52
N ILE A 585 8.40 -17.31 -10.47
CA ILE A 585 8.79 -17.09 -11.86
C ILE A 585 9.81 -15.96 -11.96
N VAL A 586 9.56 -14.85 -11.27
CA VAL A 586 10.44 -13.68 -11.25
C VAL A 586 11.74 -13.99 -10.51
N ALA A 587 11.64 -14.58 -9.31
CA ALA A 587 12.79 -14.93 -8.47
C ALA A 587 13.79 -15.83 -9.20
N ASN A 588 13.28 -16.82 -9.95
CA ASN A 588 14.11 -17.78 -10.68
C ASN A 588 14.48 -17.32 -12.10
N ARG A 589 14.09 -16.10 -12.50
CA ARG A 589 14.31 -15.57 -13.87
C ARG A 589 13.81 -16.52 -14.97
N THR A 590 12.66 -17.16 -14.74
CA THR A 590 12.05 -18.12 -15.68
C THR A 590 11.05 -17.45 -16.62
N GLU A 591 10.78 -18.06 -17.77
CA GLU A 591 9.83 -17.54 -18.75
C GLU A 591 8.39 -17.59 -18.25
N LYS A 592 7.63 -16.53 -18.53
CA LYS A 592 6.19 -16.47 -18.31
C LYS A 592 5.48 -16.58 -19.66
N THR A 593 4.79 -17.70 -19.88
CA THR A 593 3.80 -17.73 -20.97
C THR A 593 2.60 -16.91 -20.57
N TRP A 594 2.44 -15.75 -21.17
CA TRP A 594 1.37 -14.81 -20.90
C TRP A 594 0.00 -15.39 -21.30
N HIS A 595 -1.05 -15.04 -20.54
CA HIS A 595 -2.49 -15.24 -20.79
C HIS A 595 -2.92 -16.61 -21.36
N GLN A 596 -2.20 -17.68 -20.99
CA GLN A 596 -2.54 -19.05 -21.35
C GLN A 596 -3.75 -19.50 -20.53
N VAL A 597 -4.90 -19.63 -21.18
CA VAL A 597 -6.17 -19.96 -20.49
C VAL A 597 -6.12 -21.34 -19.85
N SER A 598 -5.33 -22.26 -20.41
CA SER A 598 -5.10 -23.58 -19.81
C SER A 598 -4.36 -23.54 -18.47
N GLU A 599 -3.62 -22.47 -18.18
CA GLU A 599 -2.95 -22.23 -16.91
C GLU A 599 -3.80 -21.46 -15.90
N TRP A 600 -4.95 -20.91 -16.32
CA TRP A 600 -5.85 -20.17 -15.45
C TRP A 600 -6.63 -21.12 -14.55
N ILE A 601 -6.01 -21.50 -13.45
CA ILE A 601 -6.54 -22.39 -12.43
C ILE A 601 -6.76 -21.56 -11.17
N LEU A 602 -8.01 -21.49 -10.72
CA LEU A 602 -8.33 -20.80 -9.47
C LEU A 602 -7.63 -21.52 -8.31
N PRO A 603 -6.84 -20.81 -7.48
CA PRO A 603 -6.23 -21.42 -6.29
C PRO A 603 -7.28 -22.02 -5.36
N ASN A 604 -6.91 -23.11 -4.68
CA ASN A 604 -7.72 -23.64 -3.58
C ASN A 604 -7.51 -22.77 -2.35
N ILE A 605 -8.42 -21.83 -2.11
CA ILE A 605 -8.37 -20.92 -0.97
C ILE A 605 -9.03 -21.59 0.24
N PRO A 606 -8.38 -21.61 1.43
CA PRO A 606 -9.03 -22.05 2.66
C PRO A 606 -10.33 -21.29 2.91
N SER A 607 -11.42 -22.01 3.13
CA SER A 607 -12.71 -21.43 3.50
C SER A 607 -12.93 -21.63 5.00
N ASN A 608 -12.64 -20.57 5.75
CA ASN A 608 -12.71 -20.55 7.21
C ASN A 608 -13.78 -19.56 7.65
N SER A 609 -14.25 -19.73 8.89
CA SER A 609 -15.06 -18.75 9.60
C SER A 609 -14.39 -18.43 10.93
N ARG A 610 -14.45 -17.17 11.35
CA ARG A 610 -13.99 -16.75 12.67
C ARG A 610 -14.81 -17.47 13.76
N PRO A 611 -14.17 -17.90 14.87
CA PRO A 611 -14.92 -18.39 16.03
C PRO A 611 -15.64 -17.22 16.73
N ASN A 612 -16.72 -17.51 17.47
CA ASN A 612 -17.44 -16.47 18.24
C ASN A 612 -16.57 -15.79 19.32
N SER A 613 -15.42 -16.37 19.67
CA SER A 613 -14.48 -15.79 20.64
C SER A 613 -13.42 -14.90 19.97
N TYR A 614 -13.57 -14.61 18.68
CA TYR A 614 -12.67 -13.70 17.97
C TYR A 614 -13.00 -12.24 18.29
N ASP A 615 -14.29 -11.91 18.26
CA ASP A 615 -14.86 -10.57 18.37
C ASP A 615 -16.21 -10.74 19.09
N SER A 616 -16.20 -10.64 20.42
CA SER A 616 -17.33 -10.98 21.29
C SER A 616 -18.34 -9.84 21.42
N ASP A 617 -17.95 -8.62 21.05
CA ASP A 617 -18.80 -7.44 21.02
C ASP A 617 -19.22 -6.96 19.63
N ASN A 618 -18.65 -7.55 18.57
CA ASN A 618 -18.96 -7.37 17.16
C ASN A 618 -18.63 -5.97 16.65
N ASP A 619 -17.49 -5.45 17.09
CA ASP A 619 -16.98 -4.14 16.71
C ASP A 619 -15.93 -4.22 15.58
N GLY A 620 -15.66 -5.44 15.10
CA GLY A 620 -14.75 -5.72 13.99
C GLY A 620 -13.28 -5.86 14.40
N MET A 621 -12.96 -5.66 15.68
CA MET A 621 -11.64 -5.83 16.27
C MET A 621 -11.55 -7.18 16.99
N ALA A 622 -10.34 -7.71 17.16
CA ALA A 622 -10.18 -8.98 17.86
C ALA A 622 -10.13 -8.74 19.37
N ASP A 623 -10.91 -9.49 20.16
CA ASP A 623 -10.90 -9.42 21.64
C ASP A 623 -9.47 -9.45 22.20
N ALA A 624 -8.64 -10.33 21.62
CA ALA A 624 -7.27 -10.50 22.06
C ALA A 624 -6.41 -9.27 21.78
N TRP A 625 -6.61 -8.58 20.66
CA TRP A 625 -5.91 -7.35 20.32
C TRP A 625 -6.37 -6.22 21.23
N GLU A 626 -7.68 -6.05 21.40
CA GLU A 626 -8.22 -5.01 22.28
C GLU A 626 -7.78 -5.19 23.75
N ILE A 627 -7.73 -6.41 24.25
CA ILE A 627 -7.20 -6.68 25.60
C ILE A 627 -5.71 -6.30 25.69
N ARG A 628 -4.92 -6.51 24.63
CA ARG A 628 -3.50 -6.10 24.60
C ARG A 628 -3.35 -4.58 24.51
N THR A 629 -4.18 -3.92 23.72
CA THR A 629 -4.09 -2.48 23.42
C THR A 629 -4.75 -1.61 24.49
N PHE A 630 -5.98 -1.95 24.90
CA PHE A 630 -6.84 -1.15 25.77
C PHE A 630 -7.04 -1.77 27.17
N GLY A 631 -6.65 -3.04 27.36
CA GLY A 631 -6.86 -3.77 28.62
C GLY A 631 -8.30 -4.24 28.86
N ASN A 632 -9.24 -3.95 27.94
CA ASN A 632 -10.66 -4.31 27.99
C ASN A 632 -11.32 -4.15 26.61
N LEU A 633 -12.61 -4.49 26.50
CA LEU A 633 -13.42 -4.45 25.27
C LEU A 633 -14.46 -3.30 25.29
N ASN A 634 -14.14 -2.15 25.91
CA ASN A 634 -15.09 -1.04 26.01
C ASN A 634 -14.81 0.09 25.01
N GLN A 635 -13.76 -0.02 24.21
CA GLN A 635 -13.44 1.01 23.24
C GLN A 635 -14.35 0.88 22.03
N SER A 636 -14.82 2.02 21.51
CA SER A 636 -15.56 2.04 20.26
C SER A 636 -14.62 1.78 19.09
N TYR A 637 -15.07 1.05 18.08
CA TYR A 637 -14.32 0.90 16.83
C TYR A 637 -14.14 2.23 16.08
N LYS A 638 -15.00 3.23 16.37
CA LYS A 638 -14.92 4.62 15.88
C LYS A 638 -14.18 5.56 16.82
N GLY A 639 -13.76 5.07 17.99
CA GLY A 639 -12.92 5.85 18.90
C GLY A 639 -11.55 6.09 18.26
N ASP A 640 -10.83 7.07 18.78
CA ASP A 640 -9.44 7.38 18.43
C ASP A 640 -8.69 7.41 19.76
N PHE A 641 -8.17 6.25 20.17
CA PHE A 641 -7.69 6.04 21.53
C PHE A 641 -6.39 6.80 21.84
N ASP A 642 -5.51 6.95 20.85
CA ASP A 642 -4.23 7.67 20.95
C ASP A 642 -4.29 9.09 20.40
N GLY A 643 -5.39 9.47 19.74
CA GLY A 643 -5.64 10.82 19.25
C GLY A 643 -4.84 11.11 17.99
N ASP A 644 -4.56 10.10 17.16
CA ASP A 644 -3.70 10.23 15.97
C ASP A 644 -4.47 10.54 14.67
N GLY A 645 -5.80 10.52 14.75
CA GLY A 645 -6.73 10.75 13.65
C GLY A 645 -7.18 9.48 12.90
N TYR A 646 -6.62 8.31 13.22
CA TYR A 646 -7.18 7.02 12.83
C TYR A 646 -8.18 6.51 13.87
N GLU A 647 -9.27 5.92 13.39
CA GLU A 647 -10.19 5.23 14.29
C GLU A 647 -9.59 3.88 14.75
N ASN A 648 -10.00 3.37 15.91
CA ASN A 648 -9.45 2.16 16.52
C ASN A 648 -9.52 0.94 15.57
N ILE A 649 -10.55 0.84 14.73
CA ILE A 649 -10.63 -0.21 13.70
C ILE A 649 -9.57 -0.02 12.61
N GLU A 650 -9.23 1.21 12.27
CA GLU A 650 -8.16 1.51 11.32
C GLU A 650 -6.82 1.14 11.95
N GLU A 651 -6.57 1.52 13.20
CA GLU A 651 -5.37 1.11 13.96
C GLU A 651 -5.21 -0.41 13.99
N TYR A 652 -6.28 -1.13 14.32
CA TYR A 652 -6.29 -2.58 14.28
C TYR A 652 -5.94 -3.14 12.89
N MET A 653 -6.48 -2.54 11.83
CA MET A 653 -6.26 -2.98 10.45
C MET A 653 -4.92 -2.53 9.85
N ASN A 654 -4.34 -1.45 10.39
CA ASN A 654 -3.09 -0.83 9.94
C ASN A 654 -1.86 -1.51 10.52
N GLN A 655 -1.98 -2.48 11.43
CA GLN A 655 -0.86 -3.33 11.88
C GLN A 655 -0.09 -4.00 10.73
N VAL A 656 -0.74 -4.17 9.57
CA VAL A 656 -0.11 -4.71 8.34
C VAL A 656 0.85 -3.74 7.66
N ASP A 657 0.76 -2.46 7.99
CA ASP A 657 1.66 -1.40 7.62
C ASP A 657 2.70 -1.31 8.73
N SER A 658 3.96 -1.57 8.43
CA SER A 658 5.05 -1.40 9.39
C SER A 658 4.98 0.02 9.94
N LYS A 659 4.69 0.16 11.25
CA LYS A 659 4.71 1.43 11.97
C LYS A 659 6.13 1.96 12.02
#